data_AF-A0A416R497-F1
#
_entry.id   AF-A0A416R497-F1
#
_cell.length_a   1.000
_cell.length_b   1.000
_cell.length_c   1.000
_cell.angle_alpha   90.00
_cell.angle_beta   90.00
_cell.angle_gamma   90.00
#
_symmetry.space_group_name_H-M   'P 1'
#
loop_
_entity.id
_entity.type
_entity.pdbx_description
1 polymer ?
#
loop_
_entity_poly.entity_id
_entity_poly.type
_entity_poly.pdbx_seq_one_letter_code
_entity_poly.pdbx_strand_id
1 'polypeptide(L)'
;MKRLSQTLPRSPFATHLSGSAKETELRIRNIFQWKKKRPPLWLMVLVGAVILLCGSLVSCQSQMQTVSLSMDTQYYDAKENYIEIPVLTGSGEGVTAINEALAQLKADYQPILSGSLQTAQETHCLLYPSETERYLSLVLFREEYRTDLVSGHVTSLVYDKKTGQQVTLAQALELAGQTEDGLCQALAQQFDPIVQKDNPDADVCIQNQALEGFRMGSDGQPVFYLTARTDDRDDRVQDTVSGCEDLYIWQGGSFTRYDQYNVTEPQPLVPAEECLDLDPPLWRQWYFAGDQPEGGFSSVSGLSEAERTLLQALYDALNGNIAADTMDEATPTLLQSASLDGYTLAAASFRDDYSVYLVIGSYEEASGKLTDPTLVASTRGGAPHTRLFLQDGTPSLLYTLNGMSQGLLYGDSGVVQLRDGKLFWIWPVEGNIMQLGTQAQTDYFPYWADHLALLSPGGVDVFVQTNNDAVNGDGPQWVLDHNEQFYAVPEDQLTTGIYYQVRTWLEEFTRNQYNPWNSQNASAVWQIVSLTPEDGVYRERNFEGQVYYNLVAQADNGQDLYLNASILYDHGNGRVVDVSRCVMGTGAELGTADFSGLTADNASRDILIRTYLETCIDVPKWYYLEDLPDNSVEGAMSVDTVTPINSGETDGQRWTVFELDFGIYYFDGAPLRLSWHGGINHAYISLAQDENGSYTRVLGFGNDIADQPDAQPASSLLNEQVCLYREGFDLPVGPGISLDFSCLDTMHIEEETLADYEPIYNSGDYWFRSSGQVGDETFTALSYHDSTTGQNTINTLDTTMTDLTTPQGVQVGDSRAEVLEAYPTAVAGNYWGRYPDADMLYYIPGLDPEQSDGFYDELGPAILFFFKGDTLSQITLTNMFN
;
A
#
# COMPACT_ATOMS: atom_id res chain seq x y z
N MET A 1 32.28 -53.61 54.53
CA MET A 1 32.03 -52.40 53.72
C MET A 1 31.92 -51.21 54.65
N LYS A 2 32.58 -50.09 54.30
CA LYS A 2 32.77 -48.87 55.11
C LYS A 2 31.66 -47.85 54.86
N ARG A 3 31.41 -47.01 55.88
CA ARG A 3 30.76 -45.66 55.90
C ARG A 3 29.24 -45.61 55.68
N LEU A 4 28.48 -44.63 56.17
CA LEU A 4 28.43 -43.72 57.34
C LEU A 4 27.12 -42.91 57.12
N SER A 5 26.48 -42.48 58.20
CA SER A 5 25.25 -41.66 58.24
C SER A 5 25.24 -40.42 57.34
N GLN A 6 24.09 -40.05 56.78
CA GLN A 6 23.74 -38.66 56.52
C GLN A 6 22.21 -38.41 56.54
N THR A 7 21.80 -37.73 57.61
CA THR A 7 20.58 -36.94 57.76
C THR A 7 20.52 -35.83 56.72
N LEU A 8 19.36 -35.66 56.08
CA LEU A 8 19.05 -34.53 55.19
C LEU A 8 18.91 -33.20 55.98
N PRO A 9 19.41 -32.06 55.46
CA PRO A 9 19.19 -30.74 56.05
C PRO A 9 17.73 -30.28 55.88
N ARG A 10 17.19 -29.67 56.93
CA ARG A 10 15.91 -28.95 56.92
C ARG A 10 16.14 -27.53 56.40
N SER A 11 15.46 -27.16 55.32
CA SER A 11 15.34 -25.77 54.86
C SER A 11 14.33 -25.00 55.71
N PRO A 12 14.61 -23.75 56.14
CA PRO A 12 13.73 -22.94 56.98
C PRO A 12 12.59 -22.23 56.21
N PHE A 13 12.34 -22.56 54.93
CA PHE A 13 11.29 -21.91 54.13
C PHE A 13 10.10 -22.80 53.77
N ALA A 14 10.05 -24.04 54.28
CA ALA A 14 8.84 -24.86 54.19
C ALA A 14 7.93 -24.57 55.39
N THR A 15 7.01 -23.62 55.26
CA THR A 15 5.94 -23.42 56.25
C THR A 15 4.63 -23.94 55.68
N HIS A 16 4.16 -25.05 56.23
CA HIS A 16 2.83 -25.60 55.99
C HIS A 16 1.81 -24.75 56.77
N LEU A 17 0.82 -24.16 56.09
CA LEU A 17 -0.28 -23.44 56.72
C LEU A 17 -1.27 -24.45 57.32
N SER A 18 -1.05 -24.82 58.59
CA SER A 18 -2.06 -25.54 59.37
C SER A 18 -2.00 -25.15 60.84
N GLY A 19 -2.81 -24.18 61.23
CA GLY A 19 -3.00 -23.75 62.62
C GLY A 19 -4.11 -22.69 62.71
N SER A 20 -5.04 -22.84 63.66
CA SER A 20 -6.27 -22.05 63.74
C SER A 20 -6.05 -20.53 63.82
N ALA A 21 -6.99 -19.75 63.26
CA ALA A 21 -6.96 -18.28 63.16
C ALA A 21 -6.60 -17.52 64.46
N LYS A 22 -6.81 -18.13 65.62
CA LYS A 22 -6.46 -17.56 66.94
C LYS A 22 -4.96 -17.46 67.21
N GLU A 23 -4.14 -18.31 66.58
CA GLU A 23 -2.68 -18.33 66.81
C GLU A 23 -1.95 -17.29 65.95
N THR A 24 -2.48 -17.00 64.76
CA THR A 24 -1.99 -15.94 63.85
C THR A 24 -2.29 -14.55 64.41
N GLU A 25 -3.47 -14.34 65.00
CA GLU A 25 -3.85 -13.06 65.62
C GLU A 25 -2.93 -12.70 66.82
N LEU A 26 -2.60 -13.68 67.67
CA LEU A 26 -1.72 -13.46 68.84
C LEU A 26 -0.27 -13.13 68.45
N ARG A 27 0.22 -13.65 67.32
CA ARG A 27 1.58 -13.36 66.82
C ARG A 27 1.68 -11.97 66.21
N ILE A 28 0.67 -11.53 65.45
CA ILE A 28 0.61 -10.17 64.89
C ILE A 28 0.46 -9.13 66.02
N ARG A 29 -0.34 -9.42 67.05
CA ARG A 29 -0.51 -8.51 68.20
C ARG A 29 0.77 -8.33 69.01
N ASN A 30 1.62 -9.36 69.10
CA ASN A 30 2.92 -9.29 69.78
C ASN A 30 3.99 -8.52 68.99
N ILE A 31 3.89 -8.46 67.66
CA ILE A 31 4.80 -7.69 66.80
C ILE A 31 4.53 -6.18 66.96
N PHE A 32 3.27 -5.77 67.06
CA PHE A 32 2.90 -4.35 67.18
C PHE A 32 3.03 -3.74 68.59
N GLN A 33 3.36 -4.53 69.62
CA GLN A 33 3.45 -4.04 71.01
C GLN A 33 4.86 -4.04 71.63
N TRP A 34 5.93 -4.32 70.87
CA TRP A 34 7.28 -4.28 71.43
C TRP A 34 7.85 -2.84 71.52
N LYS A 35 7.79 -2.30 72.75
CA LYS A 35 8.46 -1.11 73.34
C LYS A 35 9.13 -0.08 72.40
N LYS A 36 8.43 1.04 72.27
CA LYS A 36 8.90 2.40 71.93
C LYS A 36 10.28 2.74 72.51
N LYS A 37 11.33 2.72 71.68
CA LYS A 37 12.51 3.59 71.80
C LYS A 37 12.92 4.04 70.39
N ARG A 38 13.03 5.36 70.20
CA ARG A 38 13.35 6.01 68.91
C ARG A 38 14.68 5.45 68.34
N PRO A 39 14.84 5.28 67.01
CA PRO A 39 16.11 4.89 66.44
C PRO A 39 17.13 6.03 66.64
N PRO A 40 18.41 5.72 66.91
CA PRO A 40 19.46 6.73 67.02
C PRO A 40 19.69 7.37 65.64
N LEU A 41 19.77 8.71 65.60
CA LEU A 41 19.90 9.54 64.39
C LEU A 41 21.00 9.03 63.42
N TRP A 42 22.07 8.47 63.97
CA TRP A 42 23.17 7.89 63.21
C TRP A 42 22.79 6.68 62.37
N LEU A 43 21.80 5.88 62.78
CA LEU A 43 21.29 4.75 62.01
C LEU A 43 20.46 5.23 60.80
N MET A 44 19.74 6.35 60.93
CA MET A 44 19.01 6.98 59.82
C MET A 44 19.97 7.61 58.80
N VAL A 45 21.07 8.23 59.26
CA VAL A 45 22.10 8.78 58.36
C VAL A 45 22.85 7.66 57.63
N LEU A 46 23.15 6.55 58.31
CA LEU A 46 23.84 5.41 57.71
C LEU A 46 22.94 4.66 56.71
N VAL A 47 21.65 4.52 57.02
CA VAL A 47 20.64 4.01 56.07
C VAL A 47 20.45 4.98 54.89
N GLY A 48 20.44 6.30 55.12
CA GLY A 48 20.40 7.30 54.05
C GLY A 48 21.62 7.27 53.12
N ALA A 49 22.82 7.06 53.67
CA ALA A 49 24.04 6.88 52.89
C ALA A 49 24.04 5.57 52.10
N VAL A 50 23.51 4.48 52.68
CA VAL A 50 23.30 3.21 51.96
C VAL A 50 22.25 3.38 50.86
N ILE A 51 21.15 4.09 51.08
CA ILE A 51 20.13 4.35 50.05
C ILE A 51 20.70 5.22 48.91
N LEU A 52 21.51 6.23 49.22
CA LEU A 52 22.15 7.07 48.20
C LEU A 52 23.23 6.33 47.39
N LEU A 53 23.95 5.39 48.01
CA LEU A 53 24.89 4.48 47.32
C LEU A 53 24.18 3.32 46.60
N CYS A 54 23.00 2.90 47.06
CA CYS A 54 22.16 1.91 46.39
C CYS A 54 21.39 2.52 45.19
N GLY A 55 21.07 3.81 45.22
CA GLY A 55 20.47 4.52 44.07
C GLY A 55 21.42 4.59 42.86
N SER A 56 22.74 4.53 43.08
CA SER A 56 23.75 4.45 42.02
C SER A 56 24.07 3.01 41.58
N LEU A 57 23.63 1.99 42.33
CA LEU A 57 23.80 0.57 41.98
C LEU A 57 22.56 -0.03 41.30
N VAL A 58 21.39 0.60 41.44
CA VAL A 58 20.15 0.20 40.76
C VAL A 58 20.05 0.79 39.33
N SER A 59 20.89 1.77 38.97
CA SER A 59 21.00 2.29 37.60
C SER A 59 21.95 1.49 36.69
N CYS A 60 22.54 0.39 37.17
CA CYS A 60 23.42 -0.49 36.39
C CYS A 60 23.02 -1.96 36.53
N GLN A 61 21.73 -2.25 36.54
CA GLN A 61 21.26 -3.49 35.93
C GLN A 61 20.91 -3.13 34.48
N SER A 62 21.88 -3.30 33.57
CA SER A 62 21.53 -3.56 32.17
C SER A 62 20.68 -4.81 32.21
N GLN A 63 19.36 -4.62 32.26
CA GLN A 63 18.40 -5.67 31.99
C GLN A 63 18.90 -6.27 30.67
N MET A 64 19.40 -7.52 30.71
CA MET A 64 19.75 -8.24 29.48
C MET A 64 18.46 -8.31 28.69
N GLN A 65 18.24 -7.35 27.80
CA GLN A 65 17.20 -7.41 26.80
C GLN A 65 17.51 -8.68 26.02
N THR A 66 16.64 -9.67 26.20
CA THR A 66 16.71 -10.89 25.41
C THR A 66 16.37 -10.47 23.99
N VAL A 67 17.41 -10.26 23.19
CA VAL A 67 17.27 -10.06 21.75
C VAL A 67 17.09 -11.43 21.14
N SER A 68 16.01 -11.60 20.39
CA SER A 68 15.72 -12.82 19.63
C SER A 68 15.64 -12.53 18.14
N LEU A 69 16.01 -13.51 17.33
CA LEU A 69 15.92 -13.46 15.88
C LEU A 69 14.56 -14.03 15.44
N SER A 70 13.85 -13.29 14.58
CA SER A 70 12.66 -13.76 13.86
C SER A 70 12.85 -13.51 12.37
N MET A 71 12.05 -14.18 11.53
CA MET A 71 11.94 -13.80 10.12
C MET A 71 10.93 -12.66 9.96
N ASP A 72 11.29 -11.66 9.17
CA ASP A 72 10.36 -10.64 8.66
C ASP A 72 9.87 -11.03 7.27
N THR A 73 10.79 -11.43 6.40
CA THR A 73 10.50 -11.90 5.05
C THR A 73 11.15 -13.25 4.83
N GLN A 74 10.35 -14.21 4.39
CA GLN A 74 10.82 -15.50 3.91
C GLN A 74 10.01 -15.85 2.66
N TYR A 75 10.62 -15.66 1.49
CA TYR A 75 9.99 -15.78 0.18
C TYR A 75 10.81 -16.71 -0.72
N TYR A 76 10.13 -17.64 -1.38
CA TYR A 76 10.73 -18.55 -2.35
C TYR A 76 9.76 -18.73 -3.52
N ASP A 77 10.20 -18.59 -4.76
CA ASP A 77 9.34 -18.85 -5.92
C ASP A 77 9.93 -19.86 -6.91
N ALA A 78 9.12 -20.24 -7.90
CA ALA A 78 9.51 -21.20 -8.93
C ALA A 78 10.53 -20.66 -9.95
N LYS A 79 10.84 -19.35 -9.91
CA LYS A 79 11.85 -18.68 -10.74
C LYS A 79 13.22 -18.65 -10.07
N GLU A 80 13.39 -19.41 -9.00
CA GLU A 80 14.59 -19.43 -8.17
C GLU A 80 14.89 -18.07 -7.51
N ASN A 81 13.85 -17.27 -7.21
CA ASN A 81 14.03 -16.10 -6.35
C ASN A 81 13.84 -16.50 -4.88
N TYR A 82 14.90 -16.41 -4.08
CA TYR A 82 14.93 -16.84 -2.67
C TYR A 82 15.37 -15.70 -1.76
N ILE A 83 14.44 -15.12 -1.00
CA ILE A 83 14.65 -13.92 -0.20
C ILE A 83 14.35 -14.20 1.28
N GLU A 84 15.38 -14.11 2.12
CA GLU A 84 15.32 -14.34 3.56
C GLU A 84 15.85 -13.12 4.31
N ILE A 85 14.94 -12.30 4.83
CA ILE A 85 15.29 -11.10 5.57
C ILE A 85 14.79 -11.24 7.01
N PRO A 86 15.70 -11.29 8.00
CA PRO A 86 15.33 -11.40 9.39
C PRO A 86 14.87 -10.06 9.97
N VAL A 87 14.36 -10.11 11.20
CA VAL A 87 14.18 -8.97 12.09
C VAL A 87 14.64 -9.35 13.49
N LEU A 88 15.31 -8.43 14.17
CA LEU A 88 15.65 -8.57 15.58
C LEU A 88 14.49 -8.07 16.44
N THR A 89 14.03 -8.94 17.34
CA THR A 89 13.01 -8.62 18.33
C THR A 89 13.67 -8.22 19.65
N GLY A 90 13.15 -7.16 20.27
CA GLY A 90 13.74 -6.51 21.44
C GLY A 90 13.79 -5.00 21.25
N SER A 91 14.47 -4.30 22.16
CA SER A 91 14.64 -2.85 22.10
C SER A 91 16.08 -2.50 22.42
N GLY A 92 16.60 -1.43 21.82
CA GLY A 92 17.98 -0.98 22.01
C GLY A 92 18.53 -0.34 20.75
N GLU A 93 19.55 0.52 20.90
CA GLU A 93 20.16 1.24 19.77
C GLU A 93 20.74 0.26 18.72
N GLY A 94 21.45 -0.79 19.15
CA GLY A 94 22.00 -1.79 18.23
C GLY A 94 20.93 -2.61 17.48
N VAL A 95 19.79 -2.89 18.14
CA VAL A 95 18.64 -3.56 17.49
C VAL A 95 18.02 -2.63 16.44
N THR A 96 17.86 -1.35 16.79
CA THR A 96 17.29 -0.33 15.90
C THR A 96 18.17 -0.17 14.65
N ALA A 97 19.48 0.01 14.82
CA ALA A 97 20.42 0.16 13.71
C ALA A 97 20.45 -1.06 12.78
N ILE A 98 20.41 -2.27 13.34
CA ILE A 98 20.36 -3.50 12.54
C ILE A 98 19.04 -3.63 11.80
N ASN A 99 17.90 -3.36 12.44
CA ASN A 99 16.60 -3.44 11.80
C ASN A 99 16.42 -2.36 10.72
N GLU A 100 16.98 -1.16 10.89
CA GLU A 100 17.02 -0.14 9.83
C GLU A 100 17.82 -0.62 8.61
N ALA A 101 18.98 -1.23 8.83
CA ALA A 101 19.78 -1.81 7.74
C ALA A 101 19.06 -2.97 7.03
N LEU A 102 18.34 -3.81 7.78
CA LEU A 102 17.53 -4.90 7.22
C LEU A 102 16.32 -4.37 6.45
N ALA A 103 15.68 -3.29 6.91
CA ALA A 103 14.58 -2.66 6.19
C ALA A 103 15.05 -2.05 4.86
N GLN A 104 16.23 -1.41 4.85
CA GLN A 104 16.84 -0.91 3.63
C GLN A 104 17.19 -2.05 2.67
N LEU A 105 17.73 -3.17 3.17
CA LEU A 105 17.98 -4.36 2.35
C LEU A 105 16.67 -4.93 1.77
N LYS A 106 15.59 -4.95 2.55
CA LYS A 106 14.25 -5.36 2.10
C LYS A 106 13.69 -4.46 1.01
N ALA A 107 14.00 -3.16 1.05
CA ALA A 107 13.62 -2.21 0.00
C ALA A 107 14.19 -2.61 -1.37
N ASP A 108 15.44 -3.09 -1.42
CA ASP A 108 16.10 -3.53 -2.66
C ASP A 108 15.34 -4.69 -3.35
N TYR A 109 14.65 -5.53 -2.58
CA TYR A 109 13.92 -6.71 -3.07
C TYR A 109 12.40 -6.48 -3.18
N GLN A 110 11.88 -5.29 -2.85
CA GLN A 110 10.44 -5.00 -2.95
C GLN A 110 9.84 -5.30 -4.33
N PRO A 111 10.50 -5.00 -5.48
CA PRO A 111 9.92 -5.30 -6.78
C PRO A 111 9.70 -6.80 -7.04
N ILE A 112 10.50 -7.66 -6.43
CA ILE A 112 10.33 -9.13 -6.50
C ILE A 112 9.20 -9.55 -5.55
N LEU A 113 9.23 -9.03 -4.31
CA LEU A 113 8.27 -9.35 -3.26
C LEU A 113 6.84 -8.89 -3.60
N SER A 114 6.68 -7.80 -4.36
CA SER A 114 5.40 -7.28 -4.84
C SER A 114 4.95 -7.90 -6.16
N GLY A 115 5.80 -8.70 -6.81
CA GLY A 115 5.54 -9.26 -8.14
C GLY A 115 5.61 -8.25 -9.28
N SER A 116 6.04 -6.99 -9.04
CA SER A 116 6.14 -5.96 -10.08
C SER A 116 7.31 -6.21 -11.06
N LEU A 117 8.35 -6.93 -10.64
CA LEU A 117 9.50 -7.27 -11.47
C LEU A 117 9.35 -8.68 -12.08
N GLN A 118 8.53 -8.79 -13.13
CA GLN A 118 8.21 -10.08 -13.76
C GLN A 118 9.42 -10.81 -14.39
N THR A 119 10.51 -10.09 -14.70
CA THR A 119 11.71 -10.64 -15.32
C THR A 119 12.74 -11.20 -14.33
N ALA A 120 12.59 -10.94 -13.03
CA ALA A 120 13.53 -11.43 -12.03
C ALA A 120 13.51 -12.96 -11.97
N GLN A 121 14.68 -13.56 -12.13
CA GLN A 121 14.93 -14.99 -12.04
C GLN A 121 16.28 -15.16 -11.32
N GLU A 122 16.45 -16.29 -10.63
CA GLU A 122 17.71 -16.69 -9.99
C GLU A 122 18.30 -15.57 -9.10
N THR A 123 17.43 -14.87 -8.36
CA THR A 123 17.83 -13.81 -7.43
C THR A 123 17.79 -14.29 -5.99
N HIS A 124 18.95 -14.28 -5.32
CA HIS A 124 19.10 -14.82 -3.98
C HIS A 124 19.46 -13.74 -2.96
N CYS A 125 18.86 -13.85 -1.78
CA CYS A 125 19.23 -13.18 -0.53
C CYS A 125 19.06 -14.21 0.60
N LEU A 126 20.07 -15.03 0.84
CA LEU A 126 20.00 -16.19 1.75
C LEU A 126 20.64 -15.88 3.09
N LEU A 127 19.94 -16.19 4.18
CA LEU A 127 20.36 -15.89 5.53
C LEU A 127 21.16 -17.07 6.14
N TYR A 128 22.34 -16.74 6.66
CA TYR A 128 23.17 -17.61 7.47
C TYR A 128 23.36 -16.99 8.86
N PRO A 129 22.41 -17.20 9.80
CA PRO A 129 22.51 -16.63 11.13
C PRO A 129 23.41 -17.52 12.00
N SER A 130 24.39 -16.96 12.70
CA SER A 130 25.24 -17.68 13.64
C SER A 130 25.30 -16.99 14.99
N GLU A 131 25.32 -17.76 16.07
CA GLU A 131 25.29 -17.22 17.42
C GLU A 131 26.38 -17.80 18.31
N THR A 132 27.10 -16.92 19.00
CA THR A 132 28.05 -17.26 20.08
C THR A 132 27.48 -16.79 21.42
N GLU A 133 28.15 -17.05 22.54
CA GLU A 133 27.69 -16.50 23.84
C GLU A 133 27.57 -14.97 23.83
N ARG A 134 28.37 -14.26 23.03
CA ARG A 134 28.43 -12.79 23.01
C ARG A 134 27.83 -12.16 21.76
N TYR A 135 27.93 -12.80 20.61
CA TYR A 135 27.60 -12.17 19.33
C TYR A 135 26.50 -12.94 18.61
N LEU A 136 25.59 -12.20 17.98
CA LEU A 136 24.71 -12.70 16.94
C LEU A 136 25.17 -12.12 15.60
N SER A 137 25.53 -12.97 14.64
CA SER A 137 25.97 -12.56 13.31
C SER A 137 24.93 -12.97 12.28
N LEU A 138 24.50 -12.02 11.45
CA LEU A 138 23.61 -12.22 10.32
C LEU A 138 24.45 -12.05 9.06
N VAL A 139 24.72 -13.15 8.35
CA VAL A 139 25.42 -13.13 7.07
C VAL A 139 24.37 -13.39 5.99
N LEU A 140 24.19 -12.43 5.08
CA LEU A 140 23.28 -12.54 3.94
C LEU A 140 24.10 -12.72 2.66
N PHE A 141 23.93 -13.86 2.01
CA PHE A 141 24.52 -14.14 0.70
C PHE A 141 23.60 -13.63 -0.39
N ARG A 142 24.11 -12.78 -1.28
CA ARG A 142 23.33 -12.04 -2.27
C ARG A 142 23.81 -12.37 -3.68
N GLU A 143 22.89 -12.74 -4.56
CA GLU A 143 23.19 -13.04 -5.96
C GLU A 143 22.05 -12.51 -6.83
N GLU A 144 22.38 -11.91 -7.97
CA GLU A 144 21.39 -11.45 -8.94
C GLU A 144 21.88 -11.81 -10.34
N TYR A 145 21.22 -12.78 -10.97
CA TYR A 145 21.63 -13.24 -12.29
C TYR A 145 21.42 -12.14 -13.35
N ARG A 146 22.53 -11.66 -13.93
CA ARG A 146 22.56 -10.65 -15.01
C ARG A 146 23.32 -11.14 -16.23
N THR A 147 24.39 -11.93 -16.04
CA THR A 147 25.23 -12.54 -17.09
C THR A 147 25.88 -13.83 -16.57
N ASP A 148 26.59 -14.55 -17.45
CA ASP A 148 27.36 -15.76 -17.14
C ASP A 148 28.61 -15.54 -16.25
N LEU A 149 28.84 -14.31 -15.78
CA LEU A 149 30.00 -13.92 -14.96
C LEU A 149 29.60 -13.38 -13.58
N VAL A 150 28.35 -13.56 -13.17
CA VAL A 150 27.83 -13.09 -11.87
C VAL A 150 28.39 -13.92 -10.72
N SER A 151 28.53 -13.25 -9.58
CA SER A 151 29.18 -13.77 -8.38
C SER A 151 28.43 -13.33 -7.15
N GLY A 152 28.34 -14.22 -6.15
CA GLY A 152 27.64 -13.90 -4.91
C GLY A 152 28.41 -12.91 -4.03
N HIS A 153 27.71 -11.90 -3.53
CA HIS A 153 28.20 -10.91 -2.57
C HIS A 153 27.73 -11.21 -1.16
N VAL A 154 28.32 -10.55 -0.16
CA VAL A 154 27.94 -10.71 1.25
C VAL A 154 27.55 -9.38 1.86
N THR A 155 26.39 -9.35 2.51
CA THR A 155 26.04 -8.29 3.47
C THR A 155 26.04 -8.90 4.86
N SER A 156 26.63 -8.21 5.85
CA SER A 156 26.74 -8.75 7.21
C SER A 156 26.42 -7.75 8.30
N LEU A 157 25.72 -8.20 9.34
CA LEU A 157 25.33 -7.41 10.50
C LEU A 157 25.65 -8.21 11.77
N VAL A 158 26.35 -7.60 12.72
CA VAL A 158 26.79 -8.29 13.95
C VAL A 158 26.33 -7.52 15.18
N TYR A 159 25.52 -8.16 16.02
CA TYR A 159 25.05 -7.63 17.29
C TYR A 159 25.91 -8.13 18.45
N ASP A 160 26.46 -7.23 19.27
CA ASP A 160 27.15 -7.57 20.53
C ASP A 160 26.15 -7.56 21.70
N LYS A 161 25.75 -8.76 22.13
CA LYS A 161 24.79 -8.98 23.23
C LYS A 161 25.26 -8.43 24.56
N LYS A 162 26.57 -8.19 24.72
CA LYS A 162 27.13 -7.62 25.94
C LYS A 162 27.03 -6.09 25.98
N THR A 163 27.23 -5.42 24.85
CA THR A 163 27.19 -3.95 24.77
C THR A 163 25.84 -3.41 24.33
N GLY A 164 25.00 -4.24 23.70
CA GLY A 164 23.71 -3.83 23.13
C GLY A 164 23.84 -3.04 21.82
N GLN A 165 24.98 -3.15 21.15
CA GLN A 165 25.35 -2.32 19.99
C GLN A 165 25.76 -3.20 18.80
N GLN A 166 25.65 -2.64 17.59
CA GLN A 166 26.20 -3.27 16.39
C GLN A 166 27.74 -3.16 16.40
N VAL A 167 28.43 -4.25 16.06
CA VAL A 167 29.88 -4.25 15.83
C VAL A 167 30.13 -3.72 14.42
N THR A 168 31.00 -2.71 14.31
CA THR A 168 31.36 -2.13 13.01
C THR A 168 32.54 -2.86 12.37
N LEU A 169 32.69 -2.74 11.04
CA LEU A 169 33.82 -3.33 10.31
C LEU A 169 35.17 -2.85 10.87
N ALA A 170 35.28 -1.56 11.21
CA ALA A 170 36.50 -0.99 11.79
C ALA A 170 36.87 -1.65 13.13
N GLN A 171 35.87 -1.95 13.98
CA GLN A 171 36.09 -2.64 15.25
C GLN A 171 36.51 -4.10 15.03
N ALA A 172 35.94 -4.78 14.04
CA ALA A 172 36.33 -6.13 13.68
C ALA A 172 37.77 -6.19 13.16
N LEU A 173 38.16 -5.28 12.25
CA LEU A 173 39.53 -5.16 11.75
C LEU A 173 40.53 -4.90 12.89
N GLU A 174 40.20 -3.98 13.81
CA GLU A 174 41.02 -3.71 14.99
C GLU A 174 41.15 -4.95 15.89
N LEU A 175 40.06 -5.69 16.11
CA LEU A 175 40.06 -6.90 16.93
C LEU A 175 40.94 -8.00 16.34
N ALA A 176 40.94 -8.17 15.02
CA ALA A 176 41.78 -9.13 14.31
C ALA A 176 43.24 -8.63 14.14
N GLY A 177 43.52 -7.36 14.45
CA GLY A 177 44.81 -6.73 14.18
C GLY A 177 45.12 -6.63 12.67
N GLN A 178 44.08 -6.43 11.85
CA GLN A 178 44.16 -6.37 10.40
C GLN A 178 43.74 -5.01 9.86
N THR A 179 44.07 -4.76 8.60
CA THR A 179 43.52 -3.66 7.80
C THR A 179 42.93 -4.23 6.52
N GLU A 180 41.99 -3.51 5.91
CA GLU A 180 41.40 -3.90 4.63
C GLU A 180 42.47 -4.12 3.55
N ASP A 181 43.34 -3.13 3.33
CA ASP A 181 44.50 -3.26 2.42
C ASP A 181 45.38 -4.47 2.73
N GLY A 182 45.54 -4.80 4.03
CA GLY A 182 46.35 -5.93 4.47
C GLY A 182 45.70 -7.27 4.11
N LEU A 183 44.38 -7.37 4.26
CA LEU A 183 43.61 -8.55 3.86
C LEU A 183 43.61 -8.71 2.33
N CYS A 184 43.35 -7.63 1.58
CA CYS A 184 43.39 -7.65 0.11
C CYS A 184 44.78 -8.07 -0.40
N GLN A 185 45.85 -7.53 0.21
CA GLN A 185 47.22 -7.93 -0.15
C GLN A 185 47.51 -9.39 0.20
N ALA A 186 47.06 -9.87 1.37
CA ALA A 186 47.25 -11.25 1.79
C ALA A 186 46.48 -12.24 0.87
N LEU A 187 45.30 -11.85 0.39
CA LEU A 187 44.53 -12.64 -0.58
C LEU A 187 45.32 -12.83 -1.88
N ALA A 188 45.80 -11.73 -2.47
CA ALA A 188 46.61 -11.78 -3.69
C ALA A 188 47.90 -12.60 -3.49
N GLN A 189 48.61 -12.40 -2.37
CA GLN A 189 49.82 -13.18 -2.07
C GLN A 189 49.58 -14.69 -2.00
N GLN A 190 48.42 -15.10 -1.48
CA GLN A 190 48.06 -16.50 -1.35
C GLN A 190 47.61 -17.10 -2.70
N PHE A 191 46.79 -16.38 -3.46
CA PHE A 191 46.13 -16.92 -4.63
C PHE A 191 46.81 -16.63 -5.97
N ASP A 192 47.56 -15.52 -6.15
CA ASP A 192 48.28 -15.23 -7.40
C ASP A 192 49.11 -16.43 -7.92
N PRO A 193 49.89 -17.14 -7.08
CA PRO A 193 50.64 -18.30 -7.55
C PRO A 193 49.77 -19.49 -7.98
N ILE A 194 48.55 -19.60 -7.41
CA ILE A 194 47.58 -20.64 -7.73
C ILE A 194 46.94 -20.31 -9.08
N VAL A 195 46.44 -19.09 -9.25
CA VAL A 195 45.78 -18.65 -10.48
C VAL A 195 46.73 -18.72 -11.68
N GLN A 196 47.99 -18.30 -11.48
CA GLN A 196 49.03 -18.40 -12.50
C GLN A 196 49.37 -19.85 -12.87
N LYS A 197 49.31 -20.78 -11.91
CA LYS A 197 49.56 -22.20 -12.15
C LYS A 197 48.40 -22.84 -12.93
N ASP A 198 47.18 -22.43 -12.64
CA ASP A 198 45.98 -22.95 -13.29
C ASP A 198 45.80 -22.37 -14.70
N ASN A 199 46.38 -21.19 -14.96
CA ASN A 199 46.41 -20.52 -16.26
C ASN A 199 47.87 -20.30 -16.75
N PRO A 200 48.60 -21.36 -17.14
CA PRO A 200 50.03 -21.25 -17.44
C PRO A 200 50.36 -20.45 -18.70
N ASP A 201 49.38 -20.23 -19.58
CA ASP A 201 49.53 -19.55 -20.87
C ASP A 201 49.12 -18.06 -20.84
N ALA A 202 48.69 -17.53 -19.69
CA ALA A 202 48.29 -16.13 -19.49
C ALA A 202 48.98 -15.51 -18.26
N ASP A 203 49.23 -14.20 -18.26
CA ASP A 203 49.74 -13.46 -17.10
C ASP A 203 48.55 -12.95 -16.28
N VAL A 204 48.07 -13.79 -15.37
CA VAL A 204 46.87 -13.52 -14.57
C VAL A 204 47.21 -13.31 -13.10
N CYS A 205 46.37 -12.55 -12.40
CA CYS A 205 46.43 -12.39 -10.95
C CYS A 205 45.04 -12.13 -10.36
N ILE A 206 44.97 -12.11 -9.03
CA ILE A 206 43.77 -11.65 -8.34
C ILE A 206 43.67 -10.13 -8.50
N GLN A 207 42.50 -9.67 -8.95
CA GLN A 207 42.16 -8.26 -9.19
C GLN A 207 40.84 -7.90 -8.48
N ASN A 208 40.56 -6.60 -8.37
CA ASN A 208 39.33 -6.04 -7.78
C ASN A 208 38.98 -6.63 -6.39
N GLN A 209 39.97 -6.77 -5.51
CA GLN A 209 39.71 -7.25 -4.16
C GLN A 209 38.85 -6.24 -3.39
N ALA A 210 37.72 -6.69 -2.84
CA ALA A 210 36.86 -5.90 -1.97
C ALA A 210 36.53 -6.66 -0.68
N LEU A 211 36.49 -5.94 0.45
CA LEU A 211 36.07 -6.49 1.74
C LEU A 211 34.56 -6.29 1.92
N GLU A 212 33.80 -7.37 1.80
CA GLU A 212 32.33 -7.35 1.78
C GLU A 212 31.72 -7.34 3.18
N GLY A 213 32.32 -8.08 4.12
CA GLY A 213 31.72 -8.23 5.44
C GLY A 213 32.49 -9.11 6.40
N PHE A 214 31.89 -9.38 7.56
CA PHE A 214 32.45 -10.26 8.57
C PHE A 214 31.38 -10.91 9.46
N ARG A 215 31.75 -12.03 10.08
CA ARG A 215 31.01 -12.62 11.21
C ARG A 215 31.94 -12.88 12.38
N MET A 216 31.38 -13.16 13.54
CA MET A 216 32.16 -13.56 14.71
C MET A 216 32.21 -15.08 14.81
N GLY A 217 33.43 -15.64 14.76
CA GLY A 217 33.65 -17.07 14.97
C GLY A 217 33.42 -17.48 16.43
N SER A 218 33.28 -18.79 16.65
CA SER A 218 33.09 -19.38 17.99
C SER A 218 34.24 -19.10 18.97
N ASP A 219 35.43 -18.79 18.47
CA ASP A 219 36.60 -18.35 19.25
C ASP A 219 36.58 -16.85 19.61
N GLY A 220 35.54 -16.13 19.16
CA GLY A 220 35.39 -14.68 19.34
C GLY A 220 36.29 -13.86 18.41
N GLN A 221 36.94 -14.47 17.42
CA GLN A 221 37.68 -13.75 16.39
C GLN A 221 36.81 -13.49 15.15
N PRO A 222 37.03 -12.37 14.43
CA PRO A 222 36.34 -12.11 13.17
C PRO A 222 36.76 -13.09 12.07
N VAL A 223 35.78 -13.50 11.27
CA VAL A 223 35.94 -14.18 9.98
C VAL A 223 35.51 -13.19 8.91
N PHE A 224 36.39 -12.87 7.94
CA PHE A 224 36.12 -11.86 6.92
C PHE A 224 35.75 -12.49 5.57
N TYR A 225 34.87 -11.83 4.83
CA TYR A 225 34.43 -12.20 3.49
C TYR A 225 34.94 -11.18 2.49
N LEU A 226 35.64 -11.64 1.45
CA LEU A 226 36.19 -10.79 0.41
C LEU A 226 35.77 -11.31 -0.96
N THR A 227 35.46 -10.42 -1.88
CA THR A 227 35.31 -10.73 -3.31
C THR A 227 36.59 -10.36 -4.03
N ALA A 228 36.95 -11.13 -5.06
CA ALA A 228 38.00 -10.75 -5.99
C ALA A 228 37.87 -11.54 -7.30
N ARG A 229 38.30 -10.98 -8.42
CA ARG A 229 38.27 -11.66 -9.71
C ARG A 229 39.63 -12.21 -10.12
N THR A 230 39.61 -13.31 -10.87
CA THR A 230 40.75 -13.74 -11.68
C THR A 230 40.74 -12.96 -12.99
N ASP A 231 41.79 -12.20 -13.27
CA ASP A 231 41.91 -11.37 -14.47
C ASP A 231 43.36 -11.32 -14.95
N ASP A 232 43.57 -10.84 -16.17
CA ASP A 232 44.90 -10.49 -16.63
C ASP A 232 45.53 -9.43 -15.72
N ARG A 233 46.86 -9.48 -15.54
CA ARG A 233 47.59 -8.56 -14.65
C ARG A 233 47.57 -7.11 -15.15
N ASP A 234 47.47 -6.93 -16.46
CA ASP A 234 47.31 -5.63 -17.13
C ASP A 234 46.55 -5.83 -18.45
N ASP A 235 45.25 -5.56 -18.44
CA ASP A 235 44.34 -5.66 -19.59
C ASP A 235 44.84 -4.89 -20.83
N ARG A 236 45.71 -3.88 -20.64
CA ARG A 236 46.29 -3.12 -21.76
C ARG A 236 47.39 -3.90 -22.49
N VAL A 237 47.99 -4.87 -21.81
CA VAL A 237 49.05 -5.73 -22.34
C VAL A 237 48.43 -7.00 -22.92
N GLN A 238 47.50 -7.60 -22.18
CA GLN A 238 46.83 -8.84 -22.55
C GLN A 238 45.43 -8.86 -21.92
N ASP A 239 44.40 -9.17 -22.71
CA ASP A 239 43.00 -9.29 -22.29
C ASP A 239 42.49 -10.64 -22.84
N THR A 240 42.94 -11.71 -22.20
CA THR A 240 42.72 -13.11 -22.60
C THR A 240 41.85 -13.86 -21.59
N VAL A 241 41.87 -13.47 -20.32
CA VAL A 241 41.16 -14.12 -19.23
C VAL A 241 40.36 -13.07 -18.49
N SER A 242 39.03 -13.15 -18.65
CA SER A 242 38.08 -12.41 -17.82
C SER A 242 37.29 -13.43 -17.00
N GLY A 243 37.71 -13.65 -15.75
CA GLY A 243 37.04 -14.55 -14.82
C GLY A 243 35.88 -13.87 -14.08
N CYS A 244 35.02 -14.69 -13.49
CA CYS A 244 34.00 -14.24 -12.53
C CYS A 244 34.65 -13.70 -11.26
N GLU A 245 33.92 -12.89 -10.49
CA GLU A 245 34.30 -12.59 -9.11
C GLU A 245 34.14 -13.86 -8.25
N ASP A 246 35.11 -14.18 -7.41
CA ASP A 246 35.05 -15.31 -6.49
C ASP A 246 34.90 -14.78 -5.06
N LEU A 247 34.14 -15.49 -4.23
CA LEU A 247 34.02 -15.20 -2.80
C LEU A 247 35.09 -15.96 -2.00
N TYR A 248 35.83 -15.24 -1.17
CA TYR A 248 36.92 -15.76 -0.34
C TYR A 248 36.64 -15.51 1.15
N ILE A 249 36.94 -16.50 1.97
CA ILE A 249 36.73 -16.48 3.42
C ILE A 249 38.09 -16.47 4.10
N TRP A 250 38.38 -15.41 4.84
CA TRP A 250 39.57 -15.30 5.68
C TRP A 250 39.27 -15.75 7.10
N GLN A 251 40.03 -16.74 7.59
CA GLN A 251 39.97 -17.20 8.97
C GLN A 251 41.35 -17.69 9.42
N GLY A 252 41.76 -17.30 10.63
CA GLY A 252 42.98 -17.82 11.26
C GLY A 252 44.27 -17.53 10.49
N GLY A 253 44.30 -16.47 9.67
CA GLY A 253 45.49 -16.05 8.90
C GLY A 253 45.61 -16.64 7.49
N SER A 254 44.59 -17.36 7.01
CA SER A 254 44.56 -17.92 5.65
C SER A 254 43.21 -17.72 4.99
N PHE A 255 43.22 -17.69 3.66
CA PHE A 255 42.01 -17.64 2.84
C PHE A 255 41.59 -19.04 2.37
N THR A 256 40.28 -19.22 2.22
CA THR A 256 39.67 -20.32 1.47
C THR A 256 38.72 -19.73 0.44
N ARG A 257 38.61 -20.35 -0.74
CA ARG A 257 37.64 -19.93 -1.76
C ARG A 257 36.32 -20.67 -1.51
N TYR A 258 35.21 -19.92 -1.47
CA TYR A 258 33.87 -20.48 -1.44
C TYR A 258 33.47 -20.87 -2.85
N ASP A 259 33.22 -22.16 -3.07
CA ASP A 259 32.82 -22.68 -4.38
C ASP A 259 31.29 -22.80 -4.43
N GLN A 260 30.65 -21.71 -4.85
CA GLN A 260 29.19 -21.65 -4.97
C GLN A 260 28.63 -22.54 -6.09
N TYR A 261 29.49 -23.04 -7.00
CA TYR A 261 29.11 -23.83 -8.17
C TYR A 261 29.41 -25.32 -8.02
N ASN A 262 29.83 -25.77 -6.84
CA ASN A 262 30.12 -27.18 -6.60
C ASN A 262 28.83 -28.02 -6.54
N VAL A 263 28.42 -28.54 -7.70
CA VAL A 263 27.22 -29.40 -7.85
C VAL A 263 27.37 -30.79 -7.22
N THR A 264 28.58 -31.21 -6.84
CA THR A 264 28.83 -32.55 -6.29
C THR A 264 28.79 -32.61 -4.77
N GLU A 265 29.29 -31.58 -4.10
CA GLU A 265 29.34 -31.46 -2.65
C GLU A 265 29.13 -29.99 -2.25
N PRO A 266 27.94 -29.42 -2.46
CA PRO A 266 27.68 -28.03 -2.11
C PRO A 266 27.89 -27.85 -0.60
N GLN A 267 28.51 -26.74 -0.21
CA GLN A 267 28.76 -26.40 1.19
C GLN A 267 28.04 -25.10 1.54
N PRO A 268 27.47 -24.97 2.75
CA PRO A 268 26.90 -23.71 3.18
C PRO A 268 28.00 -22.65 3.37
N LEU A 269 27.68 -21.38 3.12
CA LEU A 269 28.61 -20.26 3.28
C LEU A 269 29.13 -20.12 4.73
N VAL A 270 28.27 -20.44 5.70
CA VAL A 270 28.62 -20.58 7.12
C VAL A 270 28.42 -22.04 7.52
N PRO A 271 29.38 -22.69 8.22
CA PRO A 271 29.23 -24.07 8.63
C PRO A 271 27.93 -24.33 9.39
N ALA A 272 27.23 -25.42 9.06
CA ALA A 272 25.92 -25.72 9.62
C ALA A 272 25.95 -25.84 11.16
N GLU A 273 27.05 -26.34 11.73
CA GLU A 273 27.27 -26.44 13.17
C GLU A 273 27.41 -25.10 13.89
N GLU A 274 27.68 -24.01 13.17
CA GLU A 274 27.73 -22.64 13.72
C GLU A 274 26.40 -21.89 13.56
N CYS A 275 25.52 -22.36 12.68
CA CYS A 275 24.29 -21.65 12.34
C CYS A 275 23.12 -21.96 13.28
N LEU A 276 22.27 -20.95 13.51
CA LEU A 276 21.00 -21.05 14.22
C LEU A 276 19.91 -21.61 13.31
N ASP A 277 19.32 -22.74 13.70
CA ASP A 277 18.13 -23.28 13.05
C ASP A 277 16.88 -22.50 13.49
N LEU A 278 16.06 -22.12 12.51
CA LEU A 278 14.79 -21.43 12.74
C LEU A 278 13.60 -22.33 12.42
N ASP A 279 12.43 -21.89 12.88
CA ASP A 279 11.11 -22.46 12.59
C ASP A 279 10.15 -21.30 12.25
N PRO A 280 9.69 -21.14 11.00
CA PRO A 280 9.96 -22.03 9.86
C PRO A 280 11.45 -22.11 9.47
N PRO A 281 11.91 -23.29 8.99
CA PRO A 281 13.29 -23.52 8.57
C PRO A 281 13.75 -22.59 7.44
N LEU A 282 15.05 -22.32 7.35
CA LEU A 282 15.66 -21.55 6.27
C LEU A 282 16.01 -22.44 5.06
N TRP A 283 16.30 -21.84 3.91
CA TRP A 283 16.77 -22.50 2.70
C TRP A 283 17.97 -23.39 2.98
N ARG A 284 18.94 -22.88 3.76
CA ARG A 284 20.13 -23.65 4.15
C ARG A 284 19.83 -24.86 5.05
N GLN A 285 18.65 -24.92 5.67
CA GLN A 285 18.23 -26.11 6.43
C GLN A 285 17.65 -27.17 5.49
N TRP A 286 16.84 -26.77 4.50
CA TRP A 286 16.22 -27.70 3.56
C TRP A 286 17.17 -28.19 2.47
N TYR A 287 17.83 -27.25 1.78
CA TYR A 287 18.62 -27.53 0.59
C TYR A 287 19.72 -28.57 0.88
N PHE A 288 20.45 -28.38 1.97
CA PHE A 288 21.52 -29.30 2.37
C PHE A 288 21.00 -30.60 3.02
N ALA A 289 19.74 -30.65 3.47
CA ALA A 289 19.07 -31.86 3.91
C ALA A 289 18.45 -32.67 2.75
N GLY A 290 18.32 -32.07 1.55
CA GLY A 290 17.62 -32.65 0.41
C GLY A 290 16.09 -32.53 0.50
N ASP A 291 15.61 -31.61 1.33
CA ASP A 291 14.19 -31.30 1.53
C ASP A 291 13.73 -30.13 0.64
N GLN A 292 12.44 -29.81 0.67
CA GLN A 292 11.85 -28.66 -0.02
C GLN A 292 11.39 -27.58 0.98
N PRO A 293 11.19 -26.32 0.53
CA PRO A 293 10.69 -25.24 1.38
C PRO A 293 9.40 -25.60 2.12
N GLU A 294 9.39 -25.38 3.43
CA GLU A 294 8.21 -25.57 4.27
C GLU A 294 7.20 -24.46 3.98
N GLY A 295 6.01 -24.84 3.50
CA GLY A 295 5.03 -23.92 2.90
C GLY A 295 4.99 -23.95 1.37
N GLY A 296 5.94 -24.65 0.72
CA GLY A 296 6.08 -24.71 -0.74
C GLY A 296 6.71 -23.44 -1.31
N PHE A 297 6.98 -23.44 -2.62
CA PHE A 297 7.25 -22.19 -3.32
C PHE A 297 6.02 -21.31 -3.22
N SER A 298 6.20 -20.07 -2.76
CA SER A 298 5.22 -19.02 -2.91
C SER A 298 4.77 -19.02 -4.37
N SER A 299 3.49 -19.31 -4.59
CA SER A 299 2.87 -19.01 -5.88
C SER A 299 3.10 -17.54 -6.14
N VAL A 300 3.44 -17.19 -7.38
CA VAL A 300 3.96 -15.88 -7.84
C VAL A 300 2.96 -14.72 -7.67
N SER A 301 1.98 -14.83 -6.78
CA SER A 301 0.85 -13.93 -6.78
C SER A 301 0.18 -13.98 -5.41
N GLY A 302 0.17 -12.84 -4.71
CA GLY A 302 -0.56 -12.58 -3.47
C GLY A 302 -2.07 -12.60 -3.66
N LEU A 303 -2.59 -13.63 -4.33
CA LEU A 303 -3.98 -13.82 -4.68
C LEU A 303 -4.71 -14.54 -3.55
N SER A 304 -5.92 -14.08 -3.28
CA SER A 304 -6.87 -14.76 -2.41
C SER A 304 -7.24 -16.15 -2.94
N GLU A 305 -7.74 -17.02 -2.06
CA GLU A 305 -8.24 -18.35 -2.44
C GLU A 305 -9.38 -18.28 -3.49
N ALA A 306 -10.17 -17.20 -3.44
CA ALA A 306 -11.23 -16.91 -4.41
C ALA A 306 -10.64 -16.61 -5.80
N GLU A 307 -9.63 -15.74 -5.88
CA GLU A 307 -8.95 -15.41 -7.14
C GLU A 307 -8.21 -16.61 -7.73
N ARG A 308 -7.58 -17.44 -6.88
CA ARG A 308 -6.95 -18.68 -7.34
C ARG A 308 -7.96 -19.64 -7.95
N THR A 309 -9.15 -19.75 -7.35
CA THR A 309 -10.23 -20.59 -7.88
C THR A 309 -10.76 -20.06 -9.21
N LEU A 310 -10.91 -18.74 -9.34
CA LEU A 310 -11.32 -18.09 -10.58
C LEU A 310 -10.28 -18.28 -11.69
N LEU A 311 -9.00 -18.04 -11.40
CA LEU A 311 -7.91 -18.24 -12.35
C LEU A 311 -7.78 -19.70 -12.77
N GLN A 312 -7.98 -20.65 -11.84
CA GLN A 312 -7.96 -22.07 -12.18
C GLN A 312 -9.09 -22.40 -13.16
N ALA A 313 -10.30 -21.86 -12.96
CA ALA A 313 -11.41 -22.07 -13.89
C ALA A 313 -11.14 -21.47 -15.28
N LEU A 314 -10.48 -20.30 -15.35
CA LEU A 314 -10.05 -19.68 -16.60
C LEU A 314 -8.91 -20.47 -17.27
N TYR A 315 -7.95 -20.97 -16.50
CA TYR A 315 -6.88 -21.83 -17.01
C TYR A 315 -7.42 -23.14 -17.58
N ASP A 316 -8.36 -23.79 -16.89
CA ASP A 316 -9.00 -25.03 -17.35
C ASP A 316 -9.70 -24.85 -18.72
N ALA A 317 -10.17 -23.63 -19.03
CA ALA A 317 -10.76 -23.31 -20.33
C ALA A 317 -9.76 -23.38 -21.50
N LEU A 318 -8.45 -23.28 -21.23
CA LEU A 318 -7.42 -23.46 -22.26
C LEU A 318 -7.42 -24.89 -22.82
N ASN A 319 -7.92 -25.90 -22.10
CA ASN A 319 -8.17 -27.27 -22.58
C ASN A 319 -7.01 -27.89 -23.41
N GLY A 320 -5.76 -27.69 -22.98
CA GLY A 320 -4.56 -28.20 -23.66
C GLY A 320 -4.08 -27.37 -24.86
N ASN A 321 -4.61 -26.17 -25.07
CA ASN A 321 -4.10 -25.21 -26.05
C ASN A 321 -2.77 -24.55 -25.61
N ILE A 322 -2.45 -24.61 -24.31
CA ILE A 322 -1.21 -24.11 -23.71
C ILE A 322 -0.23 -25.26 -23.46
N ALA A 323 1.07 -25.00 -23.59
CA ALA A 323 2.12 -26.00 -23.36
C ALA A 323 2.42 -26.28 -21.88
N ALA A 324 2.10 -25.33 -21.00
CA ALA A 324 2.27 -25.47 -19.55
C ALA A 324 1.34 -26.57 -18.99
N ASP A 325 1.87 -27.47 -18.16
CA ASP A 325 1.13 -28.61 -17.59
C ASP A 325 0.28 -28.19 -16.39
N THR A 326 0.62 -27.06 -15.77
CA THR A 326 -0.11 -26.49 -14.63
C THR A 326 -0.37 -24.99 -14.79
N MET A 327 -1.35 -24.47 -14.04
CA MET A 327 -1.66 -23.03 -14.02
C MET A 327 -0.46 -22.21 -13.54
N ASP A 328 0.27 -22.70 -12.54
CA ASP A 328 1.39 -21.97 -11.94
C ASP A 328 2.58 -21.88 -12.92
N GLU A 329 2.80 -22.90 -13.75
CA GLU A 329 3.76 -22.86 -14.87
C GLU A 329 3.36 -21.87 -15.98
N ALA A 330 2.06 -21.61 -16.11
CA ALA A 330 1.50 -20.74 -17.14
C ALA A 330 1.56 -19.24 -16.80
N THR A 331 2.34 -18.85 -15.79
CA THR A 331 2.54 -17.44 -15.36
C THR A 331 1.24 -16.62 -15.35
N PRO A 332 0.24 -17.02 -14.55
CA PRO A 332 -1.11 -16.50 -14.64
C PRO A 332 -1.18 -15.06 -14.13
N THR A 333 -1.98 -14.22 -14.77
CA THR A 333 -2.26 -12.85 -14.33
C THR A 333 -3.75 -12.58 -14.49
N LEU A 334 -4.44 -12.27 -13.39
CA LEU A 334 -5.80 -11.76 -13.46
C LEU A 334 -5.73 -10.30 -13.93
N LEU A 335 -6.37 -9.98 -15.06
CA LEU A 335 -6.30 -8.66 -15.68
C LEU A 335 -7.41 -7.74 -15.15
N GLN A 336 -8.64 -8.23 -15.15
CA GLN A 336 -9.84 -7.50 -14.72
C GLN A 336 -10.91 -8.50 -14.23
N SER A 337 -11.73 -8.09 -13.27
CA SER A 337 -12.93 -8.85 -12.89
C SER A 337 -14.05 -7.95 -12.35
N ALA A 338 -15.30 -8.37 -12.54
CA ALA A 338 -16.49 -7.68 -12.04
C ALA A 338 -17.63 -8.67 -11.79
N SER A 339 -18.25 -8.62 -10.60
CA SER A 339 -19.41 -9.45 -10.27
C SER A 339 -20.74 -8.72 -10.46
N LEU A 340 -21.71 -9.41 -11.03
CA LEU A 340 -23.12 -8.99 -11.12
C LEU A 340 -24.03 -10.22 -11.01
N ASP A 341 -25.04 -10.15 -10.12
CA ASP A 341 -26.09 -11.18 -9.96
C ASP A 341 -25.56 -12.61 -9.73
N GLY A 342 -24.46 -12.77 -9.00
CA GLY A 342 -23.83 -14.07 -8.69
C GLY A 342 -22.99 -14.65 -9.84
N TYR A 343 -22.67 -13.84 -10.84
CA TYR A 343 -21.74 -14.16 -11.92
C TYR A 343 -20.60 -13.15 -11.97
N THR A 344 -19.37 -13.62 -12.18
CA THR A 344 -18.19 -12.78 -12.33
C THR A 344 -17.72 -12.77 -13.78
N LEU A 345 -17.75 -11.62 -14.44
CA LEU A 345 -17.01 -11.38 -15.68
C LEU A 345 -15.53 -11.26 -15.32
N ALA A 346 -14.68 -12.10 -15.89
CA ALA A 346 -13.25 -12.08 -15.59
C ALA A 346 -12.41 -12.27 -16.85
N ALA A 347 -11.27 -11.59 -16.89
CA ALA A 347 -10.24 -11.76 -17.90
C ALA A 347 -8.89 -12.06 -17.27
N ALA A 348 -8.19 -13.04 -17.82
CA ALA A 348 -6.86 -13.44 -17.36
C ALA A 348 -5.91 -13.67 -18.53
N SER A 349 -4.63 -13.37 -18.27
CA SER A 349 -3.51 -13.70 -19.13
C SER A 349 -2.83 -14.96 -18.62
N PHE A 350 -2.43 -15.83 -19.54
CA PHE A 350 -1.54 -16.96 -19.30
C PHE A 350 -0.44 -16.94 -20.35
N ARG A 351 0.75 -17.43 -20.02
CA ARG A 351 1.89 -17.44 -20.94
C ARG A 351 2.68 -18.73 -20.78
N ASP A 352 3.07 -19.28 -21.92
CA ASP A 352 4.07 -20.33 -22.04
C ASP A 352 5.30 -19.81 -22.81
N ASP A 353 6.27 -20.69 -23.08
CA ASP A 353 7.51 -20.35 -23.80
C ASP A 353 7.29 -19.76 -25.20
N TYR A 354 6.10 -19.94 -25.79
CA TYR A 354 5.83 -19.64 -27.20
C TYR A 354 4.78 -18.54 -27.39
N SER A 355 3.81 -18.45 -26.48
CA SER A 355 2.58 -17.72 -26.69
C SER A 355 2.03 -17.09 -25.43
N VAL A 356 1.29 -16.00 -25.64
CA VAL A 356 0.46 -15.34 -24.64
C VAL A 356 -0.99 -15.64 -24.96
N TYR A 357 -1.76 -15.97 -23.94
CA TYR A 357 -3.16 -16.37 -24.02
C TYR A 357 -4.00 -15.39 -23.23
N LEU A 358 -5.10 -14.94 -23.82
CA LEU A 358 -6.16 -14.19 -23.15
C LEU A 358 -7.38 -15.10 -23.00
N VAL A 359 -7.84 -15.26 -21.77
CA VAL A 359 -9.09 -15.97 -21.48
C VAL A 359 -10.07 -14.98 -20.88
N ILE A 360 -11.28 -14.90 -21.44
CA ILE A 360 -12.38 -14.10 -20.88
C ILE A 360 -13.58 -15.01 -20.66
N GLY A 361 -14.09 -15.03 -19.43
CA GLY A 361 -15.16 -15.93 -19.01
C GLY A 361 -16.20 -15.24 -18.13
N SER A 362 -17.39 -15.82 -18.08
CA SER A 362 -18.39 -15.54 -17.04
C SER A 362 -18.42 -16.71 -16.05
N TYR A 363 -18.02 -16.45 -14.81
CA TYR A 363 -17.89 -17.44 -13.75
C TYR A 363 -19.11 -17.42 -12.84
N GLU A 364 -19.81 -18.56 -12.72
CA GLU A 364 -20.95 -18.69 -11.82
C GLU A 364 -20.47 -19.02 -10.40
N GLU A 365 -20.58 -18.06 -9.48
CA GLU A 365 -20.02 -18.16 -8.13
C GLU A 365 -20.59 -19.36 -7.35
N ALA A 366 -21.87 -19.68 -7.55
CA ALA A 366 -22.54 -20.77 -6.86
C ALA A 366 -22.06 -22.17 -7.27
N SER A 367 -21.69 -22.35 -8.54
CA SER A 367 -21.24 -23.64 -9.07
C SER A 367 -19.73 -23.76 -9.18
N GLY A 368 -19.03 -22.62 -9.10
CA GLY A 368 -17.59 -22.50 -9.26
C GLY A 368 -17.11 -22.80 -10.67
N LYS A 369 -17.93 -22.53 -11.70
CA LYS A 369 -17.67 -22.91 -13.10
C LYS A 369 -17.89 -21.76 -14.05
N LEU A 370 -17.15 -21.80 -15.16
CA LEU A 370 -17.42 -20.93 -16.30
C LEU A 370 -18.71 -21.34 -17.02
N THR A 371 -19.42 -20.33 -17.48
CA THR A 371 -20.59 -20.44 -18.35
C THR A 371 -20.16 -20.26 -19.81
N ASP A 372 -20.90 -20.90 -20.72
CA ASP A 372 -20.71 -20.69 -22.15
C ASP A 372 -21.39 -19.39 -22.62
N PRO A 373 -20.74 -18.57 -23.46
CA PRO A 373 -19.44 -18.81 -24.10
C PRO A 373 -18.25 -18.28 -23.27
N THR A 374 -17.07 -18.87 -23.48
CA THR A 374 -15.76 -18.38 -22.99
C THR A 374 -14.87 -18.04 -24.18
N LEU A 375 -14.18 -16.90 -24.14
CA LEU A 375 -13.17 -16.52 -25.13
C LEU A 375 -11.83 -17.14 -24.74
N VAL A 376 -11.18 -17.79 -25.70
CA VAL A 376 -9.77 -18.18 -25.62
C VAL A 376 -9.09 -17.65 -26.88
N ALA A 377 -8.22 -16.67 -26.70
CA ALA A 377 -7.41 -16.08 -27.77
C ALA A 377 -5.92 -16.23 -27.44
N SER A 378 -5.07 -16.28 -28.47
CA SER A 378 -3.64 -16.46 -28.29
C SER A 378 -2.85 -15.75 -29.37
N THR A 379 -1.67 -15.25 -29.01
CA THR A 379 -0.76 -14.60 -29.95
C THR A 379 0.71 -15.00 -29.69
N ARG A 380 1.62 -14.57 -30.56
CA ARG A 380 3.07 -14.72 -30.39
C ARG A 380 3.69 -13.37 -30.09
N GLY A 381 4.32 -13.24 -28.93
CA GLY A 381 4.77 -11.96 -28.40
C GLY A 381 3.60 -11.02 -28.06
N GLY A 382 3.87 -9.96 -27.29
CA GLY A 382 2.84 -9.00 -26.87
C GLY A 382 2.26 -9.26 -25.49
N ALA A 383 1.22 -8.50 -25.17
CA ALA A 383 0.41 -8.67 -23.97
C ALA A 383 -1.08 -8.36 -24.27
N PRO A 384 -2.02 -9.05 -23.61
CA PRO A 384 -3.40 -8.61 -23.59
C PRO A 384 -3.51 -7.31 -22.82
N HIS A 385 -4.34 -6.40 -23.31
CA HIS A 385 -4.74 -5.22 -22.59
C HIS A 385 -6.25 -5.21 -22.41
N THR A 386 -6.70 -4.81 -21.24
CA THR A 386 -8.13 -4.85 -20.90
C THR A 386 -8.54 -3.65 -20.09
N ARG A 387 -9.76 -3.15 -20.35
CA ARG A 387 -10.38 -2.10 -19.55
C ARG A 387 -11.80 -2.52 -19.17
N LEU A 388 -12.08 -2.52 -17.88
CA LEU A 388 -13.42 -2.72 -17.35
C LEU A 388 -14.12 -1.36 -17.24
N PHE A 389 -15.38 -1.29 -17.65
CA PHE A 389 -16.24 -0.12 -17.52
C PHE A 389 -17.71 -0.56 -17.37
N LEU A 390 -18.57 0.38 -16.98
CA LEU A 390 -20.01 0.14 -16.91
C LEU A 390 -20.68 0.73 -18.13
N GLN A 391 -21.57 -0.04 -18.76
CA GLN A 391 -22.45 0.46 -19.80
C GLN A 391 -23.89 0.16 -19.44
N ASP A 392 -24.69 1.20 -19.28
CA ASP A 392 -26.07 1.11 -18.78
C ASP A 392 -26.17 0.32 -17.46
N GLY A 393 -25.19 0.51 -16.57
CA GLY A 393 -25.10 -0.18 -15.28
C GLY A 393 -24.68 -1.66 -15.35
N THR A 394 -24.30 -2.16 -16.52
CA THR A 394 -23.86 -3.55 -16.71
C THR A 394 -22.34 -3.61 -16.94
N PRO A 395 -21.59 -4.51 -16.26
CA PRO A 395 -20.17 -4.69 -16.50
C PRO A 395 -19.86 -5.07 -17.95
N SER A 396 -19.03 -4.21 -18.58
CA SER A 396 -18.48 -4.37 -19.92
C SER A 396 -16.96 -4.37 -19.84
N LEU A 397 -16.34 -5.21 -20.65
CA LEU A 397 -14.89 -5.36 -20.72
C LEU A 397 -14.44 -5.17 -22.16
N LEU A 398 -13.65 -4.13 -22.38
CA LEU A 398 -12.88 -3.92 -23.60
C LEU A 398 -11.58 -4.71 -23.51
N TYR A 399 -11.19 -5.39 -24.59
CA TYR A 399 -9.92 -6.08 -24.69
C TYR A 399 -9.24 -5.85 -26.05
N THR A 400 -7.91 -5.79 -26.03
CA THR A 400 -7.04 -5.90 -27.20
C THR A 400 -6.01 -7.00 -26.96
N LEU A 401 -5.71 -7.80 -27.99
CA LEU A 401 -4.64 -8.78 -27.96
C LEU A 401 -3.90 -8.75 -29.29
N ASN A 402 -2.77 -8.07 -29.28
CA ASN A 402 -1.90 -7.93 -30.45
C ASN A 402 -0.63 -8.74 -30.27
N GLY A 403 -0.07 -9.20 -31.38
CA GLY A 403 1.29 -9.73 -31.38
C GLY A 403 1.97 -9.61 -32.73
N MET A 404 3.18 -10.16 -32.79
CA MET A 404 4.05 -10.03 -33.95
C MET A 404 4.61 -11.38 -34.36
N SER A 405 4.51 -11.69 -35.65
CA SER A 405 5.10 -12.88 -36.24
C SER A 405 5.79 -12.53 -37.54
N GLN A 406 7.07 -12.89 -37.66
CA GLN A 406 7.89 -12.59 -38.85
C GLN A 406 7.90 -11.10 -39.24
N GLY A 407 7.83 -10.20 -38.25
CA GLY A 407 7.77 -8.75 -38.46
C GLY A 407 6.40 -8.20 -38.87
N LEU A 408 5.36 -9.05 -38.93
CA LEU A 408 3.98 -8.65 -39.23
C LEU A 408 3.17 -8.56 -37.94
N LEU A 409 2.55 -7.40 -37.70
CA LEU A 409 1.60 -7.20 -36.60
C LEU A 409 0.21 -7.72 -36.99
N TYR A 410 -0.46 -8.32 -36.03
CA TYR A 410 -1.84 -8.81 -36.11
C TYR A 410 -2.43 -8.82 -34.70
N GLY A 411 -3.76 -8.84 -34.61
CA GLY A 411 -4.42 -8.93 -33.32
C GLY A 411 -5.93 -8.99 -33.44
N ASP A 412 -6.56 -9.28 -32.32
CA ASP A 412 -8.02 -9.32 -32.18
C ASP A 412 -8.42 -8.35 -31.06
N SER A 413 -9.60 -7.77 -31.16
CA SER A 413 -10.14 -6.87 -30.11
C SER A 413 -11.65 -6.94 -30.04
N GLY A 414 -12.22 -6.57 -28.90
CA GLY A 414 -13.66 -6.61 -28.72
C GLY A 414 -14.12 -5.98 -27.42
N VAL A 415 -15.42 -5.72 -27.36
CA VAL A 415 -16.10 -5.38 -26.11
C VAL A 415 -17.11 -6.46 -25.81
N VAL A 416 -17.02 -7.03 -24.61
CA VAL A 416 -17.91 -8.07 -24.11
C VAL A 416 -18.63 -7.58 -22.87
N GLN A 417 -19.92 -7.90 -22.77
CA GLN A 417 -20.77 -7.54 -21.65
C GLN A 417 -21.33 -8.79 -20.96
N LEU A 418 -21.49 -8.73 -19.65
CA LEU A 418 -22.13 -9.78 -18.85
C LEU A 418 -23.65 -9.63 -18.87
N ARG A 419 -24.36 -10.52 -19.58
CA ARG A 419 -25.84 -10.53 -19.66
C ARG A 419 -26.38 -11.92 -19.31
N ASP A 420 -27.31 -11.97 -18.35
CA ASP A 420 -27.94 -13.22 -17.90
C ASP A 420 -26.91 -14.32 -17.55
N GLY A 421 -25.82 -13.93 -16.89
CA GLY A 421 -24.72 -14.82 -16.52
C GLY A 421 -23.88 -15.33 -17.70
N LYS A 422 -23.95 -14.70 -18.88
CA LYS A 422 -23.21 -15.10 -20.08
C LYS A 422 -22.50 -13.93 -20.75
N LEU A 423 -21.46 -14.24 -21.50
CA LEU A 423 -20.76 -13.26 -22.33
C LEU A 423 -21.55 -12.94 -23.60
N PHE A 424 -21.67 -11.65 -23.90
CA PHE A 424 -22.29 -11.13 -25.12
C PHE A 424 -21.42 -10.01 -25.72
N TRP A 425 -20.96 -10.16 -26.96
CA TRP A 425 -20.17 -9.11 -27.62
C TRP A 425 -21.09 -8.01 -28.13
N ILE A 426 -20.62 -6.78 -27.98
CA ILE A 426 -21.30 -5.58 -28.43
C ILE A 426 -20.46 -4.77 -29.43
N TRP A 427 -19.18 -5.10 -29.57
CA TRP A 427 -18.27 -4.49 -30.54
C TRP A 427 -17.10 -5.46 -30.87
N PRO A 428 -16.56 -5.48 -32.11
CA PRO A 428 -17.00 -4.72 -33.29
C PRO A 428 -18.27 -5.29 -33.94
N VAL A 429 -18.72 -6.46 -33.47
CA VAL A 429 -19.92 -7.14 -33.93
C VAL A 429 -20.76 -7.54 -32.74
N GLU A 430 -22.08 -7.35 -32.85
CA GLU A 430 -23.02 -7.75 -31.81
C GLU A 430 -23.35 -9.26 -31.88
N GLY A 431 -23.22 -9.97 -30.76
CA GLY A 431 -23.67 -11.35 -30.61
C GLY A 431 -22.61 -12.32 -30.07
N ASN A 432 -22.95 -13.61 -30.03
CA ASN A 432 -22.00 -14.65 -29.58
C ASN A 432 -21.04 -15.03 -30.71
N ILE A 433 -19.81 -14.50 -30.68
CA ILE A 433 -18.77 -14.79 -31.68
C ILE A 433 -18.21 -16.21 -31.59
N MET A 434 -18.36 -16.88 -30.45
CA MET A 434 -17.86 -18.23 -30.22
C MET A 434 -18.82 -19.31 -30.75
N GLN A 435 -20.07 -18.94 -31.08
CA GLN A 435 -21.05 -19.88 -31.59
C GLN A 435 -20.86 -20.12 -33.10
N LEU A 436 -20.48 -21.35 -33.46
CA LEU A 436 -20.23 -21.75 -34.84
C LEU A 436 -21.44 -21.53 -35.76
N GLY A 437 -21.21 -20.87 -36.90
CA GLY A 437 -22.22 -20.65 -37.94
C GLY A 437 -23.19 -19.49 -37.65
N THR A 438 -22.91 -18.66 -36.64
CA THR A 438 -23.64 -17.40 -36.43
C THR A 438 -23.09 -16.28 -37.30
N GLN A 439 -23.94 -15.30 -37.61
CA GLN A 439 -23.51 -14.10 -38.34
C GLN A 439 -22.39 -13.37 -37.58
N ALA A 440 -22.51 -13.27 -36.24
CA ALA A 440 -21.51 -12.65 -35.38
C ALA A 440 -20.10 -13.25 -35.55
N GLN A 441 -20.00 -14.59 -35.53
CA GLN A 441 -18.74 -15.28 -35.82
C GLN A 441 -18.23 -14.99 -37.24
N THR A 442 -19.13 -15.00 -38.22
CA THR A 442 -18.77 -14.87 -39.64
C THR A 442 -18.31 -13.45 -40.00
N ASP A 443 -18.68 -12.46 -39.20
CA ASP A 443 -18.29 -11.05 -39.40
C ASP A 443 -17.06 -10.66 -38.56
N TYR A 444 -16.93 -11.18 -37.33
CA TYR A 444 -15.85 -10.81 -36.41
C TYR A 444 -14.45 -11.18 -36.93
N PHE A 445 -14.21 -12.45 -37.29
CA PHE A 445 -12.86 -12.88 -37.70
C PHE A 445 -12.40 -12.24 -39.01
N PRO A 446 -13.25 -12.06 -40.04
CA PRO A 446 -12.86 -11.32 -41.23
C PRO A 446 -12.60 -9.84 -41.00
N TYR A 447 -13.26 -9.21 -40.03
CA TYR A 447 -13.02 -7.79 -39.70
C TYR A 447 -11.59 -7.58 -39.20
N TRP A 448 -11.10 -8.42 -38.28
CA TRP A 448 -9.72 -8.33 -37.78
C TRP A 448 -8.66 -8.86 -38.75
N ALA A 449 -9.05 -9.33 -39.94
CA ALA A 449 -8.09 -9.74 -40.96
C ALA A 449 -7.38 -8.55 -41.63
N ASP A 450 -8.02 -7.38 -41.67
CA ASP A 450 -7.50 -6.13 -42.24
C ASP A 450 -7.64 -4.92 -41.29
N HIS A 451 -8.00 -5.16 -40.03
CA HIS A 451 -8.04 -4.15 -38.96
C HIS A 451 -7.11 -4.52 -37.80
N LEU A 452 -6.69 -3.52 -37.04
CA LEU A 452 -5.95 -3.65 -35.79
C LEU A 452 -6.45 -2.58 -34.82
N ALA A 453 -6.48 -2.87 -33.52
CA ALA A 453 -6.87 -1.88 -32.52
C ALA A 453 -5.83 -1.78 -31.40
N LEU A 454 -5.66 -0.56 -30.90
CA LEU A 454 -4.83 -0.25 -29.75
C LEU A 454 -5.67 0.46 -28.71
N LEU A 455 -5.47 0.16 -27.43
CA LEU A 455 -6.11 0.94 -26.37
C LEU A 455 -5.76 2.43 -26.52
N SER A 456 -6.78 3.24 -26.26
CA SER A 456 -6.72 4.69 -26.15
C SER A 456 -7.44 5.11 -24.86
N PRO A 457 -7.31 6.36 -24.40
CA PRO A 457 -7.79 6.74 -23.07
C PRO A 457 -9.26 6.35 -22.83
N GLY A 458 -10.17 6.65 -23.76
CA GLY A 458 -11.61 6.34 -23.67
C GLY A 458 -12.11 5.14 -24.50
N GLY A 459 -11.20 4.37 -25.10
CA GLY A 459 -11.58 3.21 -25.89
C GLY A 459 -10.44 2.64 -26.73
N VAL A 460 -10.59 2.66 -28.06
CA VAL A 460 -9.54 2.17 -28.98
C VAL A 460 -9.31 3.10 -30.16
N ASP A 461 -8.07 3.16 -30.60
CA ASP A 461 -7.71 3.64 -31.93
C ASP A 461 -7.70 2.46 -32.90
N VAL A 462 -8.55 2.53 -33.94
CA VAL A 462 -8.70 1.49 -34.95
C VAL A 462 -7.88 1.86 -36.19
N PHE A 463 -7.09 0.89 -36.65
CA PHE A 463 -6.23 0.98 -37.81
C PHE A 463 -6.74 0.05 -38.90
N VAL A 464 -6.62 0.49 -40.13
CA VAL A 464 -6.87 -0.33 -41.31
C VAL A 464 -5.57 -0.63 -42.04
N GLN A 465 -5.47 -1.84 -42.56
CA GLN A 465 -4.35 -2.27 -43.37
C GLN A 465 -4.30 -1.50 -44.69
N THR A 466 -3.15 -0.94 -45.03
CA THR A 466 -2.89 -0.35 -46.35
C THR A 466 -2.19 -1.33 -47.30
N ASN A 467 -2.09 -0.98 -48.59
CA ASN A 467 -1.42 -1.83 -49.58
C ASN A 467 0.07 -2.01 -49.24
N ASN A 468 0.58 -3.24 -49.38
CA ASN A 468 1.99 -3.59 -49.19
C ASN A 468 2.91 -2.71 -50.05
N ASP A 469 3.55 -1.68 -49.48
CA ASP A 469 4.68 -1.02 -50.13
C ASP A 469 5.94 -1.88 -49.95
N ALA A 470 5.95 -3.01 -50.67
CA ALA A 470 7.07 -3.94 -50.80
C ALA A 470 8.29 -3.34 -51.54
N VAL A 471 8.45 -2.02 -51.54
CA VAL A 471 9.61 -1.34 -52.13
C VAL A 471 10.83 -1.46 -51.20
N ASN A 472 10.62 -1.63 -49.88
CA ASN A 472 11.69 -1.80 -48.89
C ASN A 472 11.70 -3.15 -48.16
N GLY A 473 10.66 -3.99 -48.29
CA GLY A 473 10.65 -5.36 -47.75
C GLY A 473 9.97 -5.58 -46.40
N ASP A 474 9.22 -4.59 -45.89
CA ASP A 474 8.57 -4.66 -44.58
C ASP A 474 7.05 -4.96 -44.69
N GLY A 475 6.47 -5.49 -43.61
CA GLY A 475 5.10 -6.04 -43.51
C GLY A 475 3.91 -5.10 -43.75
N PRO A 476 2.68 -5.53 -43.38
CA PRO A 476 1.48 -4.70 -43.53
C PRO A 476 1.64 -3.39 -42.75
N GLN A 477 1.24 -2.29 -43.38
CA GLN A 477 1.29 -0.96 -42.77
C GLN A 477 -0.11 -0.55 -42.32
N TRP A 478 -0.18 -0.12 -41.06
CA TRP A 478 -1.41 0.27 -40.38
C TRP A 478 -1.55 1.79 -40.42
N VAL A 479 -2.69 2.26 -40.90
CA VAL A 479 -3.03 3.69 -40.91
C VAL A 479 -4.26 3.88 -40.04
N LEU A 480 -4.23 4.92 -39.20
CA LEU A 480 -5.34 5.29 -38.35
C LEU A 480 -6.59 5.52 -39.21
N ASP A 481 -7.65 4.77 -38.94
CA ASP A 481 -8.92 4.88 -39.64
C ASP A 481 -9.88 5.76 -38.82
N HIS A 482 -10.14 5.35 -37.59
CA HIS A 482 -10.99 6.08 -36.65
C HIS A 482 -10.62 5.72 -35.21
N ASN A 483 -11.26 6.40 -34.27
CA ASN A 483 -11.21 6.10 -32.86
C ASN A 483 -12.62 5.70 -32.42
N GLU A 484 -12.74 4.62 -31.66
CA GLU A 484 -13.99 4.17 -31.04
C GLU A 484 -13.93 4.48 -29.55
N GLN A 485 -14.92 5.25 -29.09
CA GLN A 485 -15.07 5.63 -27.69
C GLN A 485 -16.15 4.78 -27.05
N PHE A 486 -15.85 4.18 -25.91
CA PHE A 486 -16.80 3.39 -25.13
C PHE A 486 -17.18 4.06 -23.83
N TYR A 487 -16.31 4.94 -23.34
CA TYR A 487 -16.46 5.63 -22.08
C TYR A 487 -15.72 6.98 -22.15
N ALA A 488 -16.27 8.01 -21.51
CA ALA A 488 -15.79 9.38 -21.67
C ALA A 488 -14.48 9.61 -20.93
N VAL A 489 -13.65 10.52 -21.42
CA VAL A 489 -12.33 10.81 -20.86
C VAL A 489 -11.99 12.30 -20.97
N PRO A 490 -11.01 12.83 -20.20
CA PRO A 490 -10.60 14.24 -20.31
C PRO A 490 -10.21 14.63 -21.75
N GLU A 491 -9.65 13.70 -22.52
CA GLU A 491 -9.29 13.88 -23.92
C GLU A 491 -10.49 14.23 -24.83
N ASP A 492 -11.73 13.96 -24.42
CA ASP A 492 -12.94 14.36 -25.15
C ASP A 492 -13.13 15.88 -25.21
N GLN A 493 -12.50 16.61 -24.28
CA GLN A 493 -12.50 18.07 -24.27
C GLN A 493 -11.52 18.67 -25.29
N LEU A 494 -10.65 17.87 -25.91
CA LEU A 494 -9.72 18.35 -26.94
C LEU A 494 -10.51 18.80 -28.17
N THR A 495 -10.19 20.00 -28.68
CA THR A 495 -10.81 20.47 -29.92
C THR A 495 -10.56 19.47 -31.05
N THR A 496 -11.61 19.25 -31.87
CA THR A 496 -11.58 18.28 -32.98
C THR A 496 -10.31 18.39 -33.80
N GLY A 497 -9.55 17.30 -33.85
CA GLY A 497 -8.34 17.16 -34.65
C GLY A 497 -7.02 17.20 -33.88
N ILE A 498 -6.96 17.68 -32.64
CA ILE A 498 -5.71 17.65 -31.85
C ILE A 498 -5.25 16.20 -31.64
N TYR A 499 -6.11 15.39 -31.05
CA TYR A 499 -5.84 13.98 -30.78
C TYR A 499 -5.38 13.26 -32.04
N TYR A 500 -6.12 13.40 -33.14
CA TYR A 500 -5.80 12.78 -34.42
C TYR A 500 -4.42 13.21 -34.96
N GLN A 501 -4.07 14.50 -34.86
CA GLN A 501 -2.78 15.00 -35.33
C GLN A 501 -1.63 14.54 -34.46
N VAL A 502 -1.83 14.46 -33.13
CA VAL A 502 -0.83 13.91 -32.20
C VAL A 502 -0.64 12.42 -32.44
N ARG A 503 -1.73 11.66 -32.67
CA ARG A 503 -1.65 10.24 -33.02
C ARG A 503 -0.91 10.03 -34.33
N THR A 504 -1.20 10.83 -35.36
CA THR A 504 -0.49 10.78 -36.64
C THR A 504 1.00 11.08 -36.45
N TRP A 505 1.35 12.10 -35.65
CA TRP A 505 2.73 12.41 -35.32
C TRP A 505 3.42 11.24 -34.59
N LEU A 506 2.76 10.64 -33.60
CA LEU A 506 3.30 9.51 -32.82
C LEU A 506 3.64 8.35 -33.77
N GLU A 507 2.71 7.99 -34.66
CA GLU A 507 2.91 6.94 -35.65
C GLU A 507 4.08 7.22 -36.60
N GLU A 508 4.28 8.46 -37.05
CA GLU A 508 5.40 8.82 -37.91
C GLU A 508 6.72 8.84 -37.15
N PHE A 509 6.71 9.35 -35.92
CA PHE A 509 7.89 9.52 -35.07
C PHE A 509 8.46 8.17 -34.62
N THR A 510 7.61 7.22 -34.22
CA THR A 510 8.05 5.94 -33.66
C THR A 510 8.24 4.83 -34.69
N ARG A 511 7.94 5.10 -35.98
CA ARG A 511 7.94 4.09 -37.04
C ARG A 511 9.31 3.43 -37.26
N ASN A 512 10.38 4.23 -37.19
CA ASN A 512 11.75 3.80 -37.51
C ASN A 512 12.69 3.84 -36.30
N GLN A 513 12.39 4.66 -35.31
CA GLN A 513 13.16 4.83 -34.07
C GLN A 513 12.18 4.69 -32.91
N TYR A 514 12.61 4.18 -31.76
CA TYR A 514 11.71 3.95 -30.60
C TYR A 514 10.58 2.95 -30.90
N ASN A 515 10.87 1.93 -31.70
CA ASN A 515 9.94 0.84 -31.96
C ASN A 515 10.09 -0.25 -30.88
N PRO A 516 9.05 -0.55 -30.07
CA PRO A 516 9.16 -1.48 -28.96
C PRO A 516 9.33 -2.93 -29.41
N TRP A 517 8.91 -3.27 -30.63
CA TRP A 517 9.06 -4.61 -31.20
C TRP A 517 10.42 -4.86 -31.86
N ASN A 518 11.32 -3.87 -31.83
CA ASN A 518 12.61 -3.91 -32.52
C ASN A 518 12.48 -4.30 -34.01
N SER A 519 11.36 -3.93 -34.62
CA SER A 519 11.08 -4.15 -36.04
C SER A 519 11.31 -2.86 -36.82
N GLN A 520 11.92 -2.98 -38.00
CA GLN A 520 12.07 -1.82 -38.88
C GLN A 520 10.70 -1.49 -39.50
N ASN A 521 10.32 -0.21 -39.43
CA ASN A 521 9.17 0.33 -40.16
C ASN A 521 7.82 -0.33 -39.79
N ALA A 522 7.59 -0.58 -38.49
CA ALA A 522 6.30 -1.03 -37.97
C ALA A 522 5.46 0.16 -37.45
N SER A 523 4.15 0.10 -37.73
CA SER A 523 3.11 1.07 -37.34
C SER A 523 2.12 0.44 -36.38
N ALA A 524 1.35 1.25 -35.65
CA ALA A 524 0.41 0.84 -34.62
C ALA A 524 1.08 -0.02 -33.53
N VAL A 525 2.06 0.56 -32.84
CA VAL A 525 2.85 -0.13 -31.79
C VAL A 525 2.86 0.59 -30.43
N TRP A 526 2.27 1.78 -30.35
CA TRP A 526 2.16 2.59 -29.14
C TRP A 526 0.69 2.92 -28.86
N GLN A 527 0.25 2.64 -27.64
CA GLN A 527 -1.03 3.04 -27.10
C GLN A 527 -0.92 4.46 -26.54
N ILE A 528 -1.91 5.33 -26.78
CA ILE A 528 -1.98 6.61 -26.10
C ILE A 528 -2.63 6.36 -24.74
N VAL A 529 -1.91 6.65 -23.66
CA VAL A 529 -2.41 6.53 -22.29
C VAL A 529 -3.07 7.82 -21.84
N SER A 530 -2.47 8.96 -22.17
CA SER A 530 -3.07 10.28 -21.93
C SER A 530 -2.53 11.35 -22.86
N LEU A 531 -3.35 12.39 -23.09
CA LEU A 531 -2.98 13.58 -23.84
C LEU A 531 -3.64 14.82 -23.24
N THR A 532 -2.86 15.60 -22.48
CA THR A 532 -3.39 16.75 -21.73
C THR A 532 -2.64 18.04 -22.07
N PRO A 533 -3.29 19.22 -22.01
CA PRO A 533 -2.59 20.50 -22.15
C PRO A 533 -1.60 20.68 -20.99
N GLU A 534 -0.38 21.13 -21.28
CA GLU A 534 0.68 21.28 -20.26
C GLU A 534 0.32 22.33 -19.19
N ASP A 535 -0.51 23.30 -19.55
CA ASP A 535 -1.02 24.31 -18.62
C ASP A 535 -2.39 23.97 -18.01
N GLY A 536 -2.89 22.75 -18.24
CA GLY A 536 -4.16 22.26 -17.70
C GLY A 536 -5.42 22.83 -18.36
N VAL A 537 -5.29 23.75 -19.33
CA VAL A 537 -6.45 24.44 -19.90
C VAL A 537 -6.84 23.85 -21.25
N TYR A 538 -8.06 23.31 -21.38
CA TYR A 538 -8.58 22.86 -22.67
C TYR A 538 -9.03 24.06 -23.52
N ARG A 539 -8.63 24.07 -24.80
CA ARG A 539 -8.88 25.22 -25.67
C ARG A 539 -10.26 25.14 -26.29
N GLU A 540 -10.90 26.31 -26.47
CA GLU A 540 -12.11 26.40 -27.28
C GLU A 540 -11.80 26.19 -28.77
N ARG A 541 -12.80 25.74 -29.52
CA ARG A 541 -12.70 25.42 -30.96
C ARG A 541 -12.11 26.53 -31.84
N ASN A 542 -12.26 27.81 -31.45
CA ASN A 542 -11.84 28.96 -32.25
C ASN A 542 -10.49 29.56 -31.81
N PHE A 543 -9.77 28.91 -30.90
CA PHE A 543 -8.46 29.38 -30.46
C PHE A 543 -7.43 29.30 -31.61
N GLU A 544 -6.69 30.38 -31.88
CA GLU A 544 -5.73 30.47 -33.00
C GLU A 544 -4.25 30.58 -32.54
N GLY A 545 -3.91 30.06 -31.37
CA GLY A 545 -2.55 30.09 -30.80
C GLY A 545 -1.78 28.77 -30.85
N GLN A 546 -0.60 28.75 -30.24
CA GLN A 546 0.22 27.55 -30.05
C GLN A 546 0.22 27.15 -28.56
N VAL A 547 0.13 25.84 -28.29
CA VAL A 547 -0.02 25.28 -26.93
C VAL A 547 0.78 23.99 -26.84
N TYR A 548 1.42 23.76 -25.70
CA TYR A 548 2.07 22.49 -25.41
C TYR A 548 1.08 21.48 -24.83
N TYR A 549 1.16 20.24 -25.32
CA TYR A 549 0.41 19.10 -24.82
C TYR A 549 1.38 18.04 -24.32
N ASN A 550 1.13 17.50 -23.14
CA ASN A 550 1.82 16.36 -22.57
C ASN A 550 1.18 15.08 -23.08
N LEU A 551 1.95 14.26 -23.79
CA LEU A 551 1.58 12.94 -24.25
C LEU A 551 2.28 11.90 -23.37
N VAL A 552 1.52 10.92 -22.90
CA VAL A 552 2.02 9.65 -22.37
C VAL A 552 1.56 8.53 -23.29
N ALA A 553 2.52 7.74 -23.78
CA ALA A 553 2.24 6.57 -24.60
C ALA A 553 2.92 5.33 -24.01
N GLN A 554 2.28 4.17 -24.14
CA GLN A 554 2.77 2.88 -23.64
C GLN A 554 3.02 1.93 -24.81
N ALA A 555 4.08 1.13 -24.73
CA ALA A 555 4.37 0.10 -25.69
C ALA A 555 3.29 -1.01 -25.64
N ASP A 556 2.74 -1.36 -26.81
CA ASP A 556 1.70 -2.40 -26.90
C ASP A 556 2.24 -3.83 -26.70
N ASN A 557 3.57 -4.02 -26.76
CA ASN A 557 4.23 -5.31 -26.71
C ASN A 557 4.30 -5.96 -25.31
N GLY A 558 3.76 -5.29 -24.28
CA GLY A 558 3.76 -5.76 -22.90
C GLY A 558 5.04 -5.50 -22.11
N GLN A 559 6.01 -4.77 -22.66
CA GLN A 559 7.14 -4.28 -21.89
C GLN A 559 6.71 -3.08 -21.02
N ASP A 560 7.30 -2.96 -19.83
CA ASP A 560 7.24 -1.73 -19.04
C ASP A 560 8.08 -0.65 -19.74
N LEU A 561 7.51 -0.07 -20.79
CA LEU A 561 8.15 0.92 -21.64
C LEU A 561 7.15 2.02 -22.01
N TYR A 562 7.50 3.23 -21.62
CA TYR A 562 6.70 4.42 -21.82
C TYR A 562 7.47 5.46 -22.64
N LEU A 563 6.71 6.28 -23.37
CA LEU A 563 7.19 7.45 -24.09
C LEU A 563 6.42 8.68 -23.59
N ASN A 564 7.16 9.62 -22.98
CA ASN A 564 6.62 10.90 -22.54
C ASN A 564 7.12 12.01 -23.47
N ALA A 565 6.20 12.79 -24.03
CA ALA A 565 6.52 13.91 -24.92
C ALA A 565 5.76 15.18 -24.55
N SER A 566 6.41 16.34 -24.65
CA SER A 566 5.75 17.66 -24.66
C SER A 566 5.74 18.20 -26.08
N ILE A 567 4.55 18.33 -26.64
CA ILE A 567 4.27 18.53 -28.06
C ILE A 567 3.66 19.92 -28.25
N LEU A 568 4.33 20.78 -29.02
CA LEU A 568 3.77 22.07 -29.40
C LEU A 568 2.78 21.89 -30.56
N TYR A 569 1.51 22.19 -30.31
CA TYR A 569 0.45 22.17 -31.31
C TYR A 569 0.06 23.58 -31.73
N ASP A 570 -0.06 23.81 -33.04
CA ASP A 570 -0.52 25.06 -33.62
C ASP A 570 -1.99 24.95 -34.02
N HIS A 571 -2.86 25.58 -33.24
CA HIS A 571 -4.30 25.52 -33.45
C HIS A 571 -4.75 26.29 -34.70
N GLY A 572 -4.03 27.35 -35.10
CA GLY A 572 -4.37 28.12 -36.29
C GLY A 572 -4.11 27.34 -37.59
N ASN A 573 -3.10 26.46 -37.58
CA ASN A 573 -2.73 25.62 -38.73
C ASN A 573 -3.16 24.15 -38.60
N GLY A 574 -3.65 23.74 -37.43
CA GLY A 574 -4.15 22.38 -37.16
C GLY A 574 -3.07 21.29 -37.23
N ARG A 575 -1.86 21.54 -36.72
CA ARG A 575 -0.74 20.60 -36.81
C ARG A 575 0.22 20.67 -35.62
N VAL A 576 0.91 19.57 -35.37
CA VAL A 576 2.10 19.55 -34.52
C VAL A 576 3.23 20.34 -35.19
N VAL A 577 3.88 21.25 -34.46
CA VAL A 577 4.93 22.13 -35.00
C VAL A 577 6.30 21.92 -34.38
N ASP A 578 6.37 21.47 -33.12
CA ASP A 578 7.63 21.20 -32.42
C ASP A 578 7.43 20.18 -31.29
N VAL A 579 8.52 19.57 -30.83
CA VAL A 579 8.54 18.66 -29.68
C VAL A 579 9.68 19.11 -28.76
N SER A 580 9.33 19.68 -27.61
CA SER A 580 10.30 20.30 -26.71
C SER A 580 11.06 19.27 -25.86
N ARG A 581 10.38 18.18 -25.52
CA ARG A 581 10.91 17.07 -24.72
C ARG A 581 10.31 15.77 -25.23
N CYS A 582 11.14 14.75 -25.38
CA CYS A 582 10.72 13.38 -25.63
C CYS A 582 11.68 12.46 -24.88
N VAL A 583 11.15 11.64 -23.97
CA VAL A 583 11.93 10.69 -23.18
C VAL A 583 11.24 9.32 -23.23
N MET A 584 12.04 8.27 -23.21
CA MET A 584 11.59 6.89 -23.19
C MET A 584 12.30 6.18 -22.05
N GLY A 585 11.60 5.33 -21.33
CA GLY A 585 12.11 4.62 -20.16
C GLY A 585 11.02 3.75 -19.55
N THR A 586 11.33 3.10 -18.44
CA THR A 586 10.32 2.37 -17.66
C THR A 586 9.35 3.34 -16.99
N GLY A 587 8.19 2.84 -16.55
CA GLY A 587 7.24 3.68 -15.81
C GLY A 587 7.88 4.34 -14.59
N ALA A 588 8.68 3.57 -13.84
CA ALA A 588 9.40 4.06 -12.67
C ALA A 588 10.44 5.16 -12.99
N GLU A 589 11.20 5.02 -14.08
CA GLU A 589 12.24 5.97 -14.48
C GLU A 589 11.67 7.33 -14.89
N LEU A 590 10.48 7.34 -15.50
CA LEU A 590 9.87 8.56 -16.03
C LEU A 590 9.03 9.31 -14.99
N GLY A 591 8.97 8.84 -13.74
CA GLY A 591 8.10 9.40 -12.71
C GLY A 591 6.61 9.25 -13.05
N THR A 592 6.29 8.39 -14.01
CA THR A 592 4.93 7.89 -14.22
C THR A 592 4.72 6.84 -13.14
N ALA A 593 4.38 7.32 -11.94
CA ALA A 593 4.10 6.46 -10.79
C ALA A 593 3.13 5.36 -11.23
N ASP A 594 3.66 4.13 -11.24
CA ASP A 594 2.98 2.85 -11.02
C ASP A 594 1.45 2.88 -11.16
N PHE A 595 0.95 2.90 -12.41
CA PHE A 595 -0.46 2.60 -12.68
C PHE A 595 -0.73 1.08 -12.72
N SER A 596 0.29 0.25 -12.49
CA SER A 596 0.17 -1.21 -12.38
C SER A 596 -0.27 -1.70 -10.99
N GLY A 597 -0.33 -0.83 -9.98
CA GLY A 597 -0.69 -1.17 -8.60
C GLY A 597 -2.10 -0.75 -8.14
N LEU A 598 -2.94 -0.15 -8.99
CA LEU A 598 -4.29 0.30 -8.62
C LEU A 598 -5.37 -0.69 -9.09
N THR A 599 -5.29 -1.93 -8.63
CA THR A 599 -6.34 -2.96 -8.84
C THR A 599 -7.16 -3.26 -7.57
N ALA A 600 -6.96 -2.52 -6.48
CA ALA A 600 -7.91 -2.49 -5.36
C ALA A 600 -8.88 -1.29 -5.51
N ASP A 601 -9.91 -1.54 -6.32
CA ASP A 601 -11.24 -0.93 -6.31
C ASP A 601 -11.38 0.59 -6.47
N ASN A 602 -11.16 1.08 -7.70
CA ASN A 602 -11.66 2.39 -8.14
C ASN A 602 -13.20 2.49 -8.03
N ALA A 603 -13.96 1.38 -8.01
CA ALA A 603 -15.41 1.45 -7.92
C ALA A 603 -15.87 1.82 -6.51
N SER A 604 -15.29 1.27 -5.43
CA SER A 604 -15.59 1.73 -4.07
C SER A 604 -15.19 3.19 -3.83
N ARG A 605 -14.04 3.62 -4.37
CA ARG A 605 -13.64 5.04 -4.40
C ARG A 605 -14.73 5.89 -5.03
N ASP A 606 -15.14 5.53 -6.23
CA ASP A 606 -16.06 6.31 -7.06
C ASP A 606 -17.48 6.32 -6.52
N ILE A 607 -17.94 5.19 -5.97
CA ILE A 607 -19.23 5.08 -5.27
C ILE A 607 -19.25 6.01 -4.05
N LEU A 608 -18.18 6.05 -3.25
CA LEU A 608 -18.10 6.88 -2.06
C LEU A 608 -18.08 8.37 -2.39
N ILE A 609 -17.22 8.78 -3.32
CA ILE A 609 -17.15 10.19 -3.73
C ILE A 609 -18.49 10.61 -4.35
N ARG A 610 -19.06 9.81 -5.24
CA ARG A 610 -20.38 10.07 -5.84
C ARG A 610 -21.46 10.24 -4.79
N THR A 611 -21.59 9.27 -3.89
CA THR A 611 -22.62 9.27 -2.83
C THR A 611 -22.47 10.48 -1.91
N TYR A 612 -21.23 10.83 -1.57
CA TYR A 612 -20.93 11.99 -0.73
C TYR A 612 -21.31 13.30 -1.41
N LEU A 613 -20.90 13.51 -2.67
CA LEU A 613 -21.22 14.73 -3.42
C LEU A 613 -22.72 14.88 -3.69
N GLU A 614 -23.41 13.79 -4.06
CA GLU A 614 -24.87 13.75 -4.24
C GLU A 614 -25.61 14.14 -2.95
N THR A 615 -25.02 13.89 -1.79
CA THR A 615 -25.60 14.22 -0.48
C THR A 615 -25.24 15.64 -0.03
N CYS A 616 -24.00 16.09 -0.27
CA CYS A 616 -23.46 17.31 0.31
C CYS A 616 -23.60 18.55 -0.58
N ILE A 617 -23.84 18.39 -1.87
CA ILE A 617 -23.92 19.52 -2.81
C ILE A 617 -25.24 19.44 -3.58
N ASP A 618 -26.14 20.39 -3.31
CA ASP A 618 -27.46 20.44 -3.96
C ASP A 618 -27.36 21.05 -5.35
N VAL A 619 -27.46 20.20 -6.37
CA VAL A 619 -27.57 20.60 -7.77
C VAL A 619 -28.71 19.84 -8.45
N PRO A 620 -29.29 20.39 -9.54
CA PRO A 620 -30.43 19.77 -10.21
C PRO A 620 -30.16 18.35 -10.70
N LYS A 621 -28.89 18.03 -10.98
CA LYS A 621 -28.44 16.69 -11.35
C LYS A 621 -26.93 16.55 -11.16
N TRP A 622 -26.53 15.43 -10.58
CA TRP A 622 -25.14 14.98 -10.51
C TRP A 622 -24.82 14.04 -11.66
N TYR A 623 -23.61 14.21 -12.16
CA TYR A 623 -22.89 13.27 -12.99
C TYR A 623 -21.58 12.94 -12.29
N TYR A 624 -21.03 11.78 -12.59
CA TYR A 624 -19.83 11.31 -11.92
C TYR A 624 -18.92 10.68 -12.95
N LEU A 625 -17.73 11.28 -13.13
CA LEU A 625 -16.83 10.93 -14.23
C LEU A 625 -17.61 10.85 -15.55
N GLU A 626 -17.47 9.74 -16.25
CA GLU A 626 -17.74 9.53 -17.67
C GLU A 626 -19.23 9.60 -18.08
N ASP A 627 -20.13 9.92 -17.14
CA ASP A 627 -21.56 10.14 -17.32
C ASP A 627 -21.87 11.57 -17.84
N LEU A 628 -21.42 11.97 -19.04
CA LEU A 628 -21.78 13.29 -19.62
C LEU A 628 -22.81 13.16 -20.75
N PRO A 629 -24.13 13.14 -20.46
CA PRO A 629 -25.13 12.95 -21.50
C PRO A 629 -25.43 14.25 -22.28
N ASP A 630 -25.61 14.12 -23.60
CA ASP A 630 -25.98 15.19 -24.54
C ASP A 630 -27.29 15.96 -24.20
N ASN A 631 -28.07 15.48 -23.23
CA ASN A 631 -29.38 16.02 -22.83
C ASN A 631 -29.43 16.48 -21.35
N SER A 632 -28.35 17.12 -20.89
CA SER A 632 -28.23 17.67 -19.53
C SER A 632 -29.14 18.90 -19.25
N VAL A 633 -29.10 19.42 -18.01
CA VAL A 633 -29.86 20.58 -17.54
C VAL A 633 -28.93 21.68 -17.02
N GLU A 634 -29.37 22.94 -17.09
CA GLU A 634 -28.63 24.08 -16.52
C GLU A 634 -28.45 23.91 -15.01
N GLY A 635 -27.21 24.09 -14.56
CA GLY A 635 -26.78 23.94 -13.16
C GLY A 635 -26.33 22.52 -12.78
N ALA A 636 -26.41 21.53 -13.68
CA ALA A 636 -25.92 20.18 -13.38
C ALA A 636 -24.38 20.15 -13.29
N MET A 637 -23.84 19.36 -12.36
CA MET A 637 -22.40 19.27 -12.10
C MET A 637 -21.88 17.84 -12.35
N SER A 638 -20.60 17.74 -12.69
CA SER A 638 -19.87 16.47 -12.83
C SER A 638 -18.52 16.56 -12.12
N VAL A 639 -18.06 15.42 -11.59
CA VAL A 639 -16.65 15.20 -11.26
C VAL A 639 -15.94 14.77 -12.55
N ASP A 640 -14.97 15.54 -13.01
CA ASP A 640 -14.24 15.33 -14.27
C ASP A 640 -13.03 14.43 -14.10
N THR A 641 -12.26 14.66 -13.03
CA THR A 641 -11.08 13.88 -12.71
C THR A 641 -11.04 13.59 -11.22
N VAL A 642 -10.44 12.45 -10.87
CA VAL A 642 -10.15 12.07 -9.49
C VAL A 642 -8.66 11.70 -9.44
N THR A 643 -7.85 12.59 -8.90
CA THR A 643 -6.40 12.46 -8.89
C THR A 643 -5.91 12.16 -7.48
N PRO A 644 -5.29 11.00 -7.21
CA PRO A 644 -4.67 10.76 -5.90
C PRO A 644 -3.49 11.72 -5.73
N ILE A 645 -3.51 12.50 -4.64
CA ILE A 645 -2.48 13.50 -4.34
C ILE A 645 -1.61 13.13 -3.16
N ASN A 646 -2.13 12.33 -2.22
CA ASN A 646 -1.40 11.89 -1.04
C ASN A 646 -1.99 10.59 -0.46
N SER A 647 -1.18 9.79 0.23
CA SER A 647 -1.66 8.58 0.94
C SER A 647 -0.80 8.31 2.17
N GLY A 648 -1.35 7.55 3.11
CA GLY A 648 -0.63 7.19 4.32
C GLY A 648 -1.41 6.25 5.22
N GLU A 649 -0.86 6.02 6.41
CA GLU A 649 -1.48 5.21 7.45
C GLU A 649 -1.37 5.97 8.77
N THR A 650 -2.46 6.01 9.54
CA THR A 650 -2.51 6.67 10.84
C THR A 650 -3.34 5.81 11.78
N ASP A 651 -2.78 5.46 12.94
CA ASP A 651 -3.41 4.58 13.93
C ASP A 651 -3.92 3.23 13.37
N GLY A 652 -3.22 2.67 12.37
CA GLY A 652 -3.59 1.42 11.70
C GLY A 652 -4.65 1.56 10.59
N GLN A 653 -5.17 2.77 10.37
CA GLN A 653 -6.10 3.07 9.29
C GLN A 653 -5.33 3.63 8.08
N ARG A 654 -5.39 2.93 6.95
CA ARG A 654 -4.87 3.41 5.66
C ARG A 654 -5.82 4.43 5.05
N TRP A 655 -5.28 5.44 4.36
CA TRP A 655 -6.07 6.50 3.73
C TRP A 655 -5.40 7.06 2.48
N THR A 656 -6.19 7.71 1.63
CA THR A 656 -5.73 8.42 0.43
C THR A 656 -6.53 9.69 0.23
N VAL A 657 -5.84 10.80 -0.04
CA VAL A 657 -6.43 12.09 -0.41
C VAL A 657 -6.44 12.20 -1.92
N PHE A 658 -7.59 12.57 -2.46
CA PHE A 658 -7.84 12.81 -3.87
C PHE A 658 -8.16 14.28 -4.11
N GLU A 659 -7.66 14.81 -5.21
CA GLU A 659 -8.14 16.05 -5.83
C GLU A 659 -9.25 15.70 -6.81
N LEU A 660 -10.33 16.47 -6.77
CA LEU A 660 -11.52 16.36 -7.60
C LEU A 660 -11.64 17.62 -8.44
N ASP A 661 -11.63 17.46 -9.76
CA ASP A 661 -11.98 18.55 -10.66
C ASP A 661 -13.49 18.51 -10.91
N PHE A 662 -14.16 19.66 -10.79
CA PHE A 662 -15.56 19.79 -11.16
C PHE A 662 -15.74 20.64 -12.40
N GLY A 663 -16.80 20.32 -13.13
CA GLY A 663 -17.43 21.28 -14.01
C GLY A 663 -18.93 21.46 -13.76
N ILE A 664 -19.50 22.40 -14.51
CA ILE A 664 -20.94 22.70 -14.46
C ILE A 664 -21.49 23.01 -15.85
N TYR A 665 -22.74 22.60 -16.09
CA TYR A 665 -23.50 22.96 -17.28
C TYR A 665 -24.19 24.32 -17.10
N TYR A 666 -23.96 25.27 -18.00
CA TYR A 666 -24.71 26.53 -18.03
C TYR A 666 -24.95 27.05 -19.45
N PHE A 667 -25.95 27.91 -19.62
CA PHE A 667 -26.24 28.49 -20.94
C PHE A 667 -25.23 29.58 -21.29
N ASP A 668 -24.57 29.43 -22.43
CA ASP A 668 -23.62 30.42 -22.95
C ASP A 668 -23.69 30.56 -24.48
N GLY A 669 -22.97 31.56 -25.02
CA GLY A 669 -22.91 31.84 -26.45
C GLY A 669 -24.11 32.58 -27.07
N ALA A 670 -24.01 32.85 -28.38
CA ALA A 670 -25.07 33.46 -29.19
C ALA A 670 -25.26 32.67 -30.51
N PRO A 671 -26.37 31.93 -30.68
CA PRO A 671 -27.49 31.78 -29.74
C PRO A 671 -27.12 30.98 -28.48
N LEU A 672 -27.83 31.24 -27.38
CA LEU A 672 -27.65 30.54 -26.10
C LEU A 672 -27.77 29.03 -26.30
N ARG A 673 -26.75 28.29 -25.89
CA ARG A 673 -26.71 26.82 -25.87
C ARG A 673 -26.27 26.37 -24.48
N LEU A 674 -26.83 25.24 -24.03
CA LEU A 674 -26.38 24.63 -22.80
C LEU A 674 -25.04 23.97 -23.09
N SER A 675 -23.97 24.44 -22.43
CA SER A 675 -22.61 23.98 -22.67
C SER A 675 -21.97 23.51 -21.38
N TRP A 676 -21.12 22.51 -21.50
CA TRP A 676 -20.28 22.03 -20.40
C TRP A 676 -19.09 22.95 -20.19
N HIS A 677 -18.72 23.15 -18.92
CA HIS A 677 -17.57 23.93 -18.54
C HIS A 677 -16.84 23.17 -17.44
N GLY A 678 -15.71 22.54 -17.77
CA GLY A 678 -14.84 21.80 -16.85
C GLY A 678 -13.79 22.68 -16.18
N GLY A 679 -13.15 22.17 -15.13
CA GLY A 679 -12.00 22.80 -14.47
C GLY A 679 -12.30 24.14 -13.79
N ILE A 680 -13.56 24.36 -13.39
CA ILE A 680 -13.98 25.64 -12.80
C ILE A 680 -13.68 25.69 -11.30
N ASN A 681 -13.81 24.54 -10.63
CA ASN A 681 -13.61 24.37 -9.19
C ASN A 681 -12.81 23.08 -8.93
N HIS A 682 -11.98 23.12 -7.89
CA HIS A 682 -11.25 21.96 -7.39
C HIS A 682 -11.71 21.71 -5.95
N ALA A 683 -11.83 20.44 -5.54
CA ALA A 683 -11.93 20.07 -4.14
C ALA A 683 -11.01 18.90 -3.83
N TYR A 684 -10.75 18.70 -2.55
CA TYR A 684 -9.96 17.59 -2.03
C TYR A 684 -10.87 16.72 -1.20
N ILE A 685 -10.79 15.40 -1.37
CA ILE A 685 -11.52 14.42 -0.56
C ILE A 685 -10.55 13.37 -0.03
N SER A 686 -10.61 13.11 1.28
CA SER A 686 -9.82 12.06 1.93
C SER A 686 -10.70 10.83 2.13
N LEU A 687 -10.22 9.65 1.76
CA LEU A 687 -10.93 8.37 1.89
C LEU A 687 -10.12 7.37 2.71
N ALA A 688 -10.81 6.56 3.52
CA ALA A 688 -10.21 5.47 4.29
C ALA A 688 -10.22 4.16 3.50
N GLN A 689 -9.19 3.34 3.66
CA GLN A 689 -9.04 2.03 3.03
C GLN A 689 -9.15 0.89 4.06
N ASP A 690 -9.79 -0.22 3.70
CA ASP A 690 -9.75 -1.44 4.50
C ASP A 690 -8.42 -2.22 4.32
N GLU A 691 -8.29 -3.37 4.98
CA GLU A 691 -7.13 -4.27 4.88
C GLU A 691 -6.90 -4.82 3.46
N ASN A 692 -7.91 -4.79 2.59
CA ASN A 692 -7.86 -5.23 1.20
C ASN A 692 -7.60 -4.08 0.21
N GLY A 693 -7.50 -2.84 0.69
CA GLY A 693 -7.28 -1.64 -0.12
C GLY A 693 -8.54 -1.03 -0.72
N SER A 694 -9.74 -1.53 -0.40
CA SER A 694 -11.01 -0.96 -0.83
C SER A 694 -11.34 0.29 -0.04
N TYR A 695 -11.90 1.31 -0.69
CA TYR A 695 -12.30 2.53 0.00
C TYR A 695 -13.61 2.30 0.75
N THR A 696 -13.64 2.63 2.03
CA THR A 696 -14.77 2.29 2.91
C THR A 696 -15.57 3.49 3.38
N ARG A 697 -14.94 4.66 3.51
CA ARG A 697 -15.60 5.89 3.99
C ARG A 697 -14.84 7.16 3.60
N VAL A 698 -15.56 8.29 3.60
CA VAL A 698 -14.98 9.64 3.49
C VAL A 698 -14.47 10.10 4.86
N LEU A 699 -13.22 10.55 4.92
CA LEU A 699 -12.56 11.10 6.12
C LEU A 699 -12.61 12.64 6.17
N GLY A 700 -12.71 13.30 5.01
CA GLY A 700 -12.84 14.76 4.95
C GLY A 700 -12.98 15.28 3.52
N PHE A 701 -13.47 16.52 3.37
CA PHE A 701 -13.67 17.22 2.11
C PHE A 701 -13.33 18.72 2.25
N GLY A 702 -12.63 19.33 1.31
CA GLY A 702 -12.22 20.74 1.35
C GLY A 702 -12.01 21.35 -0.04
N ASN A 703 -11.99 22.69 -0.16
CA ASN A 703 -11.97 23.38 -1.47
C ASN A 703 -10.68 24.19 -1.75
N ASP A 704 -9.67 24.13 -0.88
CA ASP A 704 -8.40 24.86 -1.03
C ASP A 704 -7.20 23.98 -0.66
N ILE A 705 -6.04 24.20 -1.31
CA ILE A 705 -4.81 23.41 -1.09
C ILE A 705 -4.18 23.70 0.28
N ALA A 706 -4.52 24.85 0.88
CA ALA A 706 -4.15 25.20 2.25
C ALA A 706 -5.10 24.57 3.30
N ASP A 707 -6.24 24.05 2.86
CA ASP A 707 -7.29 23.38 3.63
C ASP A 707 -7.40 21.89 3.23
N GLN A 708 -6.29 21.26 2.84
CA GLN A 708 -6.27 19.81 2.62
C GLN A 708 -6.87 19.13 3.85
N PRO A 709 -7.91 18.28 3.70
CA PRO A 709 -8.44 17.55 4.84
C PRO A 709 -7.30 16.71 5.41
N ASP A 710 -6.90 17.00 6.65
CA ASP A 710 -5.91 16.18 7.36
C ASP A 710 -6.38 14.71 7.31
N ALA A 711 -5.43 13.78 7.29
CA ALA A 711 -5.65 12.35 7.31
C ALA A 711 -6.44 11.81 8.52
N GLN A 712 -6.70 12.69 9.49
CA GLN A 712 -7.58 12.45 10.61
C GLN A 712 -9.00 12.81 10.18
N PRO A 713 -10.05 12.08 10.63
CA PRO A 713 -11.43 12.54 10.43
C PRO A 713 -11.47 14.02 10.80
N ALA A 714 -11.82 14.90 9.86
CA ALA A 714 -11.91 16.32 10.13
C ALA A 714 -13.04 16.47 11.15
N SER A 715 -12.65 16.42 12.42
CA SER A 715 -13.54 16.42 13.55
C SER A 715 -14.19 17.79 13.56
N SER A 716 -15.41 17.89 13.03
CA SER A 716 -16.25 19.08 13.19
C SER A 716 -16.63 19.31 14.67
N LEU A 717 -16.13 18.47 15.58
CA LEU A 717 -16.28 18.61 17.02
C LEU A 717 -15.75 19.97 17.44
N LEU A 718 -16.59 20.75 18.10
CA LEU A 718 -16.22 22.09 18.56
C LEU A 718 -15.11 22.07 19.61
N ASN A 719 -14.98 20.97 20.37
CA ASN A 719 -13.93 20.81 21.37
C ASN A 719 -13.71 19.34 21.76
N GLU A 720 -12.48 18.84 21.64
CA GLU A 720 -12.06 17.47 22.01
C GLU A 720 -12.21 17.14 23.51
N GLN A 721 -12.29 18.15 24.37
CA GLN A 721 -12.56 17.96 25.81
C GLN A 721 -14.05 17.97 26.14
N VAL A 722 -14.94 18.17 25.15
CA VAL A 722 -16.40 18.22 25.32
C VAL A 722 -17.05 17.25 24.33
N CYS A 723 -16.80 15.97 24.54
CA CYS A 723 -17.35 14.88 23.74
C CYS A 723 -17.56 13.61 24.59
N LEU A 724 -18.13 12.58 23.95
CA LEU A 724 -18.32 11.26 24.52
C LEU A 724 -17.78 10.18 23.58
N TYR A 725 -17.16 9.15 24.14
CA TYR A 725 -16.70 7.94 23.47
C TYR A 725 -17.57 6.75 23.87
N ARG A 726 -17.72 5.81 22.94
CA ARG A 726 -18.41 4.54 23.17
C ARG A 726 -17.45 3.39 22.85
N GLU A 727 -17.38 2.39 23.72
CA GLU A 727 -16.51 1.22 23.50
C GLU A 727 -16.88 0.52 22.18
N GLY A 728 -15.87 0.24 21.34
CA GLY A 728 -16.06 -0.37 20.01
C GLY A 728 -16.41 0.62 18.89
N PHE A 729 -16.38 1.92 19.15
CA PHE A 729 -16.51 2.97 18.13
C PHE A 729 -15.29 3.91 18.19
N ASP A 730 -14.69 4.15 17.02
CA ASP A 730 -13.42 4.88 16.92
C ASP A 730 -13.58 6.41 16.98
N LEU A 731 -14.80 6.93 16.80
CA LEU A 731 -15.09 8.36 16.73
C LEU A 731 -15.90 8.88 17.93
N PRO A 732 -15.54 10.05 18.50
CA PRO A 732 -16.32 10.69 19.55
C PRO A 732 -17.61 11.30 19.02
N VAL A 733 -18.60 11.49 19.90
CA VAL A 733 -19.84 12.22 19.63
C VAL A 733 -19.95 13.46 20.52
N GLY A 734 -20.38 14.60 19.95
CA GLY A 734 -20.52 15.83 20.71
C GLY A 734 -20.90 17.05 19.87
N PRO A 735 -20.92 18.26 20.46
CA PRO A 735 -21.29 19.47 19.75
C PRO A 735 -20.38 19.75 18.55
N GLY A 736 -20.96 20.12 17.41
CA GLY A 736 -20.26 20.47 16.17
C GLY A 736 -20.27 19.42 15.07
N ILE A 737 -20.40 18.14 15.42
CA ILE A 737 -20.49 17.06 14.43
C ILE A 737 -21.94 16.75 14.06
N SER A 738 -22.17 16.05 12.95
CA SER A 738 -23.48 15.44 12.68
C SER A 738 -23.74 14.26 13.61
N LEU A 739 -25.02 14.01 13.89
CA LEU A 739 -25.44 12.77 14.54
C LEU A 739 -25.34 11.59 13.58
N ASP A 740 -25.50 11.84 12.28
CA ASP A 740 -25.35 10.85 11.22
C ASP A 740 -23.93 10.26 11.26
N PHE A 741 -23.82 8.93 11.15
CA PHE A 741 -22.57 8.18 11.23
C PHE A 741 -21.83 8.26 12.58
N SER A 742 -22.46 8.78 13.63
CA SER A 742 -21.92 8.73 15.00
C SER A 742 -22.14 7.36 15.66
N CYS A 743 -21.53 7.14 16.83
CA CYS A 743 -21.76 5.93 17.65
C CYS A 743 -23.23 5.76 18.10
N LEU A 744 -24.08 6.79 17.93
CA LEU A 744 -25.49 6.81 18.27
C LEU A 744 -26.42 6.53 17.07
N ASP A 745 -25.95 6.65 15.83
CA ASP A 745 -26.70 6.37 14.58
C ASP A 745 -26.99 4.86 14.38
N THR A 746 -26.35 4.01 15.18
CA THR A 746 -26.65 2.57 15.23
C THR A 746 -27.98 2.25 15.92
N MET A 747 -28.67 3.24 16.48
CA MET A 747 -29.93 3.08 17.21
C MET A 747 -31.14 3.44 16.35
N HIS A 748 -32.33 3.01 16.77
CA HIS A 748 -33.55 3.57 16.19
C HIS A 748 -33.74 5.00 16.70
N ILE A 749 -33.75 5.95 15.77
CA ILE A 749 -33.84 7.39 16.04
C ILE A 749 -35.20 7.93 15.59
N GLU A 750 -35.87 8.66 16.47
CA GLU A 750 -37.04 9.47 16.15
C GLU A 750 -36.64 10.94 16.02
N GLU A 751 -37.07 11.59 14.94
CA GLU A 751 -36.74 12.99 14.65
C GLU A 751 -37.96 13.92 14.64
N GLU A 752 -37.79 15.11 15.21
CA GLU A 752 -38.81 16.16 15.29
C GLU A 752 -38.21 17.52 14.90
N THR A 753 -38.68 18.11 13.80
CA THR A 753 -38.35 19.50 13.42
C THR A 753 -39.06 20.49 14.34
N LEU A 754 -38.32 21.46 14.88
CA LEU A 754 -38.81 22.45 15.85
C LEU A 754 -39.17 23.76 15.15
N ALA A 755 -40.45 23.92 14.79
CA ALA A 755 -40.94 25.01 13.93
C ALA A 755 -40.75 26.44 14.48
N ASP A 756 -40.61 26.62 15.80
CA ASP A 756 -40.55 27.93 16.47
C ASP A 756 -39.24 28.12 17.29
N TYR A 757 -38.19 27.35 17.00
CA TYR A 757 -36.92 27.44 17.72
C TYR A 757 -35.94 28.42 17.04
N GLU A 758 -35.31 29.28 17.84
CA GLU A 758 -34.44 30.36 17.40
C GLU A 758 -33.07 30.24 18.10
N PRO A 759 -31.99 30.78 17.51
CA PRO A 759 -31.93 31.61 16.30
C PRO A 759 -31.99 30.80 14.99
N ILE A 760 -32.62 31.37 13.97
CA ILE A 760 -32.52 30.96 12.56
C ILE A 760 -31.63 31.97 11.82
N TYR A 761 -30.49 31.52 11.32
CA TYR A 761 -29.47 32.38 10.71
C TYR A 761 -29.73 32.66 9.22
N ASN A 762 -30.16 31.65 8.46
CA ASN A 762 -30.47 31.76 7.04
C ASN A 762 -31.88 31.27 6.69
N SER A 763 -32.35 31.67 5.51
CA SER A 763 -33.65 31.24 4.99
C SER A 763 -33.60 29.79 4.55
N GLY A 764 -34.23 28.90 5.31
CA GLY A 764 -34.22 27.45 5.06
C GLY A 764 -33.62 26.66 6.22
N ASP A 765 -32.91 27.34 7.12
CA ASP A 765 -32.37 26.72 8.32
C ASP A 765 -33.50 26.33 9.28
N TYR A 766 -33.26 25.28 10.04
CA TYR A 766 -34.17 24.85 11.09
C TYR A 766 -33.45 24.08 12.18
N TRP A 767 -34.05 24.10 13.37
CA TRP A 767 -33.63 23.23 14.46
C TRP A 767 -34.46 21.95 14.42
N PHE A 768 -33.83 20.84 14.75
CA PHE A 768 -34.52 19.57 14.92
C PHE A 768 -33.95 18.82 16.12
N ARG A 769 -34.75 17.89 16.63
CA ARG A 769 -34.40 17.04 17.75
C ARG A 769 -34.43 15.58 17.31
N SER A 770 -33.35 14.86 17.60
CA SER A 770 -33.24 13.43 17.38
C SER A 770 -33.19 12.71 18.73
N SER A 771 -33.96 11.64 18.90
CA SER A 771 -34.07 10.90 20.16
C SER A 771 -33.92 9.40 19.93
N GLY A 772 -33.13 8.73 20.77
CA GLY A 772 -32.94 7.28 20.71
C GLY A 772 -33.07 6.63 22.09
N GLN A 773 -33.49 5.37 22.11
CA GLN A 773 -33.71 4.60 23.34
C GLN A 773 -33.21 3.15 23.22
N VAL A 774 -32.46 2.69 24.22
CA VAL A 774 -32.03 1.30 24.38
C VAL A 774 -32.33 0.85 25.81
N GLY A 775 -33.33 -0.01 25.97
CA GLY A 775 -33.82 -0.39 27.30
C GLY A 775 -34.40 0.81 28.05
N ASP A 776 -33.89 1.07 29.26
CA ASP A 776 -34.27 2.23 30.09
C ASP A 776 -33.34 3.46 29.87
N GLU A 777 -32.33 3.33 29.00
CA GLU A 777 -31.36 4.38 28.69
C GLU A 777 -31.75 5.14 27.42
N THR A 778 -31.55 6.45 27.43
CA THR A 778 -31.97 7.34 26.34
C THR A 778 -30.92 8.39 26.03
N PHE A 779 -30.90 8.85 24.78
CA PHE A 779 -30.25 10.10 24.42
C PHE A 779 -31.20 11.04 23.68
N THR A 780 -30.88 12.33 23.68
CA THR A 780 -31.55 13.35 22.89
C THR A 780 -30.52 14.33 22.37
N ALA A 781 -30.48 14.53 21.05
CA ALA A 781 -29.64 15.51 20.39
C ALA A 781 -30.51 16.66 19.86
N LEU A 782 -30.17 17.90 20.20
CA LEU A 782 -30.68 19.09 19.55
C LEU A 782 -29.67 19.54 18.50
N SER A 783 -30.09 19.54 17.24
CA SER A 783 -29.25 19.80 16.09
C SER A 783 -29.76 20.98 15.26
N TYR A 784 -28.83 21.67 14.61
CA TYR A 784 -29.12 22.76 13.67
C TYR A 784 -28.85 22.28 12.25
N HIS A 785 -29.81 22.51 11.36
CA HIS A 785 -29.64 22.36 9.93
C HIS A 785 -29.32 23.73 9.30
N ASP A 786 -28.14 23.85 8.70
CA ASP A 786 -27.77 25.01 7.89
C ASP A 786 -28.07 24.72 6.42
N SER A 787 -29.07 25.43 5.89
CA SER A 787 -29.52 25.31 4.50
C SER A 787 -28.52 25.82 3.47
N THR A 788 -27.54 26.64 3.88
CA THR A 788 -26.49 27.15 2.98
C THR A 788 -25.45 26.07 2.68
N THR A 789 -25.13 25.26 3.69
CA THR A 789 -24.10 24.21 3.62
C THR A 789 -24.69 22.80 3.53
N GLY A 790 -26.00 22.64 3.75
CA GLY A 790 -26.68 21.35 3.84
C GLY A 790 -26.32 20.55 5.08
N GLN A 791 -25.57 21.12 6.03
CA GLN A 791 -25.00 20.39 7.15
C GLN A 791 -25.93 20.37 8.37
N ASN A 792 -25.95 19.21 9.03
CA ASN A 792 -26.56 19.00 10.34
C ASN A 792 -25.46 19.00 11.40
N THR A 793 -25.61 19.82 12.44
CA THR A 793 -24.64 19.86 13.53
C THR A 793 -25.32 19.77 14.88
N ILE A 794 -24.82 18.89 15.75
CA ILE A 794 -25.27 18.77 17.13
C ILE A 794 -24.89 20.06 17.87
N ASN A 795 -25.85 20.69 18.52
CA ASN A 795 -25.59 21.79 19.44
C ASN A 795 -25.57 21.31 20.90
N THR A 796 -26.53 20.45 21.26
CA THR A 796 -26.66 19.90 22.61
C THR A 796 -26.95 18.40 22.52
N LEU A 797 -26.28 17.60 23.32
CA LEU A 797 -26.48 16.16 23.46
C LEU A 797 -26.73 15.82 24.93
N ASP A 798 -27.92 15.32 25.24
CA ASP A 798 -28.31 14.79 26.53
C ASP A 798 -28.25 13.26 26.50
N THR A 799 -27.67 12.62 27.51
CA THR A 799 -27.62 11.15 27.58
C THR A 799 -27.69 10.60 29.00
N THR A 800 -28.41 9.49 29.15
CA THR A 800 -28.43 8.66 30.37
C THR A 800 -27.73 7.31 30.14
N MET A 801 -27.05 7.16 29.01
CA MET A 801 -26.43 5.89 28.62
C MET A 801 -25.20 5.60 29.47
N THR A 802 -25.06 4.34 29.89
CA THR A 802 -23.97 3.91 30.79
C THR A 802 -22.72 3.45 30.06
N ASP A 803 -22.80 3.26 28.75
CA ASP A 803 -21.70 2.86 27.86
C ASP A 803 -21.01 4.04 27.15
N LEU A 804 -21.39 5.27 27.49
CA LEU A 804 -20.75 6.50 27.02
C LEU A 804 -19.84 7.09 28.09
N THR A 805 -18.60 7.37 27.71
CA THR A 805 -17.53 7.87 28.57
C THR A 805 -17.01 9.21 28.07
N THR A 806 -16.71 10.13 28.98
CA THR A 806 -16.02 11.38 28.64
C THR A 806 -14.51 11.14 28.41
N PRO A 807 -13.74 12.08 27.83
CA PRO A 807 -12.30 11.88 27.57
C PRO A 807 -11.49 11.58 28.83
N GLN A 808 -11.94 12.05 30.00
CA GLN A 808 -11.34 11.83 31.32
C GLN A 808 -11.92 10.60 32.03
N GLY A 809 -12.71 9.77 31.34
CA GLY A 809 -13.18 8.46 31.82
C GLY A 809 -14.43 8.47 32.70
N VAL A 810 -15.12 9.61 32.83
CA VAL A 810 -16.39 9.70 33.58
C VAL A 810 -17.56 9.19 32.74
N GLN A 811 -18.46 8.39 33.35
CA GLN A 811 -19.67 7.86 32.73
C GLN A 811 -20.88 7.90 33.69
N VAL A 812 -22.10 7.73 33.15
CA VAL A 812 -23.31 7.66 33.96
C VAL A 812 -23.22 6.48 34.95
N GLY A 813 -23.48 6.76 36.23
CA GLY A 813 -23.30 5.81 37.34
C GLY A 813 -22.15 6.13 38.28
N ASP A 814 -21.19 6.97 37.87
CA ASP A 814 -20.05 7.38 38.71
C ASP A 814 -20.48 8.26 39.89
N SER A 815 -19.66 8.27 40.95
CA SER A 815 -19.87 9.11 42.12
C SER A 815 -19.43 10.55 41.88
N ARG A 816 -20.02 11.50 42.61
CA ARG A 816 -19.59 12.92 42.56
C ARG A 816 -18.10 13.09 42.85
N ALA A 817 -17.52 12.25 43.71
CA ALA A 817 -16.10 12.30 44.01
C ALA A 817 -15.24 11.93 42.80
N GLU A 818 -15.64 10.91 42.03
CA GLU A 818 -14.95 10.49 40.80
C GLU A 818 -15.06 11.58 39.72
N VAL A 819 -16.22 12.22 39.59
CA VAL A 819 -16.40 13.36 38.65
C VAL A 819 -15.47 14.52 39.01
N LEU A 820 -15.36 14.89 40.28
CA LEU A 820 -14.49 15.99 40.73
C LEU A 820 -13.00 15.63 40.69
N GLU A 821 -12.65 14.35 40.77
CA GLU A 821 -11.28 13.88 40.58
C GLU A 821 -10.86 13.99 39.10
N ALA A 822 -11.74 13.59 38.19
CA ALA A 822 -11.51 13.71 36.74
C ALA A 822 -11.59 15.16 36.24
N TYR A 823 -12.50 15.96 36.79
CA TYR A 823 -12.74 17.36 36.43
C TYR A 823 -12.64 18.29 37.65
N PRO A 824 -11.41 18.58 38.15
CA PRO A 824 -11.21 19.35 39.37
C PRO A 824 -11.64 20.81 39.28
N THR A 825 -11.81 21.35 38.07
CA THR A 825 -12.29 22.71 37.82
C THR A 825 -13.80 22.77 37.58
N ALA A 826 -14.53 21.66 37.66
CA ALA A 826 -15.97 21.65 37.50
C ALA A 826 -16.66 22.47 38.62
N VAL A 827 -17.59 23.34 38.23
CA VAL A 827 -18.25 24.29 39.11
C VAL A 827 -19.64 23.79 39.50
N ALA A 828 -19.98 23.88 40.78
CA ALA A 828 -21.32 23.60 41.26
C ALA A 828 -22.23 24.81 41.03
N GLY A 829 -23.37 24.61 40.38
CA GLY A 829 -24.32 25.68 40.18
C GLY A 829 -25.23 25.46 38.99
N ASN A 830 -25.94 26.52 38.66
CA ASN A 830 -26.88 26.55 37.56
C ASN A 830 -26.22 27.19 36.34
N TYR A 831 -25.87 26.39 35.34
CA TYR A 831 -25.30 26.85 34.08
C TYR A 831 -26.25 27.83 33.37
N TRP A 832 -25.86 29.12 33.34
CA TRP A 832 -26.60 30.21 32.67
C TRP A 832 -28.07 30.38 33.06
N GLY A 833 -28.47 29.96 34.26
CA GLY A 833 -29.87 30.09 34.67
C GLY A 833 -30.80 28.98 34.13
N ARG A 834 -30.30 28.07 33.30
CA ARG A 834 -31.08 27.05 32.56
C ARG A 834 -31.66 25.94 33.45
N TYR A 835 -30.99 25.63 34.55
CA TYR A 835 -31.30 24.53 35.47
C TYR A 835 -31.28 24.98 36.95
N PRO A 836 -32.19 25.87 37.39
CA PRO A 836 -32.13 26.51 38.71
C PRO A 836 -32.31 25.57 39.90
N ASP A 837 -32.99 24.44 39.70
CA ASP A 837 -33.31 23.48 40.75
C ASP A 837 -32.57 22.13 40.58
N ALA A 838 -31.65 22.04 39.61
CA ALA A 838 -30.92 20.81 39.33
C ALA A 838 -29.68 20.69 40.22
N ASP A 839 -29.43 19.48 40.71
CA ASP A 839 -28.18 19.15 41.40
C ASP A 839 -27.12 18.76 40.38
N MET A 840 -26.22 19.68 40.04
CA MET A 840 -25.30 19.51 38.93
C MET A 840 -23.93 20.17 39.13
N LEU A 841 -22.96 19.67 38.37
CA LEU A 841 -21.67 20.30 38.13
C LEU A 841 -21.57 20.64 36.63
N TYR A 842 -20.92 21.73 36.26
CA TYR A 842 -20.57 22.01 34.87
C TYR A 842 -19.07 22.24 34.72
N TYR A 843 -18.53 21.80 33.60
CA TYR A 843 -17.14 21.95 33.23
C TYR A 843 -17.07 22.66 31.87
N ILE A 844 -16.23 23.70 31.81
CA ILE A 844 -15.91 24.43 30.59
C ILE A 844 -14.39 24.35 30.42
N PRO A 845 -13.89 23.83 29.28
CA PRO A 845 -12.45 23.75 29.04
C PRO A 845 -11.78 25.11 29.16
N GLY A 846 -10.72 25.18 29.98
CA GLY A 846 -9.94 26.41 30.16
C GLY A 846 -10.53 27.45 31.10
N LEU A 847 -11.73 27.23 31.66
CA LEU A 847 -12.29 28.11 32.69
C LEU A 847 -11.50 27.98 33.99
N ASP A 848 -10.97 29.10 34.49
CA ASP A 848 -10.47 29.23 35.86
C ASP A 848 -11.59 29.83 36.73
N PRO A 849 -12.25 29.02 37.60
CA PRO A 849 -13.37 29.48 38.40
C PRO A 849 -12.99 30.58 39.40
N GLU A 850 -11.72 30.71 39.78
CA GLU A 850 -11.26 31.73 40.72
C GLU A 850 -11.03 33.09 40.04
N GLN A 851 -10.89 33.12 38.71
CA GLN A 851 -10.58 34.32 37.92
C GLN A 851 -11.72 34.77 37.00
N SER A 852 -12.77 33.95 36.83
CA SER A 852 -13.89 34.23 35.93
C SER A 852 -14.74 35.42 36.38
N ASP A 853 -15.13 36.27 35.43
CA ASP A 853 -16.09 37.36 35.64
C ASP A 853 -17.57 36.93 35.55
N GLY A 854 -17.82 35.65 35.24
CA GLY A 854 -19.12 34.99 35.22
C GLY A 854 -20.01 35.32 34.01
N PHE A 855 -19.52 36.04 32.99
CA PHE A 855 -20.33 36.33 31.79
C PHE A 855 -19.63 36.03 30.47
N TYR A 856 -18.38 36.45 30.26
CA TYR A 856 -17.69 36.21 28.97
C TYR A 856 -16.84 34.94 28.98
N ASP A 857 -16.34 34.54 30.16
CA ASP A 857 -15.48 33.35 30.30
C ASP A 857 -16.28 32.03 30.32
N GLU A 858 -17.61 32.09 30.43
CA GLU A 858 -18.51 30.92 30.46
C GLU A 858 -19.20 30.63 29.10
N LEU A 859 -18.70 31.21 28.01
CA LEU A 859 -19.18 30.99 26.64
C LEU A 859 -18.40 29.86 25.96
N GLY A 860 -19.08 29.02 25.16
CA GLY A 860 -18.50 27.91 24.42
C GLY A 860 -18.93 26.51 24.89
N PRO A 861 -18.27 25.45 24.38
CA PRO A 861 -18.62 24.06 24.69
C PRO A 861 -18.43 23.71 26.17
N ALA A 862 -19.41 23.01 26.75
CA ALA A 862 -19.43 22.61 28.16
C ALA A 862 -19.96 21.19 28.37
N ILE A 863 -19.46 20.50 29.40
CA ILE A 863 -20.02 19.26 29.94
C ILE A 863 -20.80 19.57 31.20
N LEU A 864 -22.03 19.07 31.32
CA LEU A 864 -22.86 19.19 32.51
C LEU A 864 -23.14 17.79 33.08
N PHE A 865 -22.85 17.63 34.37
CA PHE A 865 -23.01 16.39 35.13
C PHE A 865 -24.18 16.52 36.10
N PHE A 866 -25.26 15.78 35.91
CA PHE A 866 -26.47 15.85 36.74
C PHE A 866 -26.57 14.69 37.73
N PHE A 867 -26.78 14.99 39.01
CA PHE A 867 -26.74 13.99 40.09
C PHE A 867 -28.12 13.68 40.67
N LYS A 868 -28.32 12.41 41.04
CA LYS A 868 -29.38 11.97 41.95
C LYS A 868 -28.74 11.48 43.25
N GLY A 869 -28.65 12.37 44.23
CA GLY A 869 -27.86 12.13 45.43
C GLY A 869 -26.37 12.21 45.11
N ASP A 870 -25.63 11.13 45.31
CA ASP A 870 -24.18 11.09 45.04
C ASP A 870 -23.81 10.42 43.71
N THR A 871 -24.81 9.94 42.96
CA THR A 871 -24.63 9.19 41.71
C THR A 871 -24.96 10.05 40.51
N LEU A 872 -24.05 10.08 39.53
CA LEU A 872 -24.22 10.72 38.23
C LEU A 872 -25.33 10.01 37.46
N SER A 873 -26.34 10.76 37.06
CA SER A 873 -27.58 10.23 36.47
C SER A 873 -27.79 10.64 35.02
N GLN A 874 -27.10 11.68 34.54
CA GLN A 874 -27.16 12.17 33.17
C GLN A 874 -25.92 13.02 32.88
N ILE A 875 -25.42 12.92 31.66
CA ILE A 875 -24.40 13.81 31.10
C ILE A 875 -25.05 14.63 29.98
N THR A 876 -24.77 15.93 29.94
CA THR A 876 -25.15 16.80 28.84
C THR A 876 -23.92 17.47 28.27
N LEU A 877 -23.73 17.40 26.96
CA LEU A 877 -22.79 18.23 26.21
C LEU A 877 -23.56 19.38 25.59
N THR A 878 -23.08 20.62 25.66
CA THR A 878 -23.76 21.75 25.04
C THR A 878 -22.76 22.76 24.53
N ASN A 879 -23.12 23.47 23.46
CA ASN A 879 -22.41 24.66 23.01
C ASN A 879 -23.32 25.89 23.18
N MET A 880 -23.02 26.74 24.16
CA MET A 880 -23.69 28.03 24.32
C MET A 880 -23.09 29.05 23.34
N PHE A 881 -23.98 29.67 22.55
CA PHE A 881 -23.65 30.54 21.41
C PHE A 881 -22.51 31.54 21.65
N ASN A 882 -21.75 31.74 20.58
CA ASN A 882 -21.24 33.05 20.20
C ASN A 882 -22.20 33.67 19.17
#